data_AF-A0A7C9CJX3-F1
#
_entry.id   AF-A0A7C9CJX3-F1
#
_cell.length_a   1.000
_cell.length_b   1.000
_cell.length_c   1.000
_cell.angle_alpha   90.00
_cell.angle_beta   90.00
_cell.angle_gamma   90.00
#
_symmetry.space_group_name_H-M   'P 1'
#
loop_
_entity.id
_entity.type
_entity.pdbx_description
1 polymer ?
#
loop_
_entity_poly.entity_id
_entity_poly.type
_entity_poly.pdbx_seq_one_letter_code
_entity_poly.pdbx_strand_id
1 'polypeptide(L)'
;MFDFDFSLSRISAVSDAFCPVVFGWLVTGSFGLFAIVFAFLKWQRRTSLNWVKAAAKAKKKAWKKLNVPLSHHIWAEDYGCGEQPSTCCVCLSPLISQILGTKAVLHTPVHRCAVCGVATHFYCSQYAAKDCKCFAQASQSHLQHHWSERWVKMDDNADISAFCCYCDEPCGVPLLDASPTWHCMWCQRLVHVSCHPKMSKESGDVCDLGPHRDIILSPLCVKEIDAATTRRLNSIKEDMMGPPGRGEVRRRRHRNKAAPNRSLSSKFQDVPTSESPIGYVLNGIASLKKCYSEKNVGFFLGNTKPRVAKGPSPGFIKKKAGTVIYGQVKKYRLVNLPKDARPILVFINTRSGAQNGPSLRRRLNMLLNPLQVFELNPFQGPDAGLKLFSSVPNFRVLVCGGDGTIAWVLDAIEKFNFESPPPVAILPLGTGNDLSRVLQWGGGFSKFEGPTLSNVLHDVDHAAVTMVDRWKVDIKEENPNGNSNNTNGNSNKTRVKFMMNYLGIGCDAKVAYEFHVNREENPDKYYSQFVNKLRYAKEGAREIMDRACADLPWQVWLDVDGKDIAIPKDAEGLIVLNIGSYMGGVDLWQNDSEHDDNFNRQSMHDKMLEVVCVSGAWQLGKLQVGLSQARRIAQGSVIRIHNSSAFPVQIDGEPFILQPGCLEITHHKQVFMLRKAAEEPKAHATAVMSEVLLDAECKGIINSSQKRLLLEQIALHLS
;
A
#
# COMPACT_ATOMS: atom_id res chain seq x y z
N MET A 1 27.95 57.15 11.69
CA MET A 1 27.74 57.21 13.16
C MET A 1 26.86 56.03 13.52
N PHE A 2 27.35 54.85 13.91
CA PHE A 2 28.68 54.32 14.22
C PHE A 2 28.75 52.88 13.68
N ASP A 3 29.95 52.49 13.25
CA ASP A 3 30.30 51.18 12.70
C ASP A 3 30.16 50.03 13.71
N PHE A 4 29.69 48.89 13.22
CA PHE A 4 29.80 47.59 13.86
C PHE A 4 31.22 47.06 13.67
N ASP A 5 32.14 47.43 14.55
CA ASP A 5 33.41 46.73 14.69
C ASP A 5 33.93 46.83 16.13
N PHE A 6 33.55 45.87 16.98
CA PHE A 6 34.17 45.67 18.30
C PHE A 6 34.26 44.18 18.63
N SER A 7 35.27 43.56 18.02
CA SER A 7 36.27 42.71 18.69
C SER A 7 35.78 41.76 19.79
N LEU A 8 35.64 40.49 19.41
CA LEU A 8 35.49 39.30 20.26
C LEU A 8 36.69 39.01 21.19
N SER A 9 37.63 39.95 21.37
CA SER A 9 38.91 39.72 22.06
C SER A 9 39.05 40.36 23.44
N ARG A 10 37.94 40.78 24.09
CA ARG A 10 37.96 41.31 25.47
C ARG A 10 37.01 40.61 26.45
N ILE A 11 36.80 39.30 26.30
CA ILE A 11 36.23 38.44 27.37
C ILE A 11 37.20 37.29 27.67
N SER A 12 38.50 37.57 27.69
CA SER A 12 39.54 36.56 27.98
C SER A 12 40.46 36.94 29.14
N ALA A 13 40.12 37.95 29.95
CA ALA A 13 41.02 38.42 31.01
C ALA A 13 40.44 38.47 32.43
N VAL A 14 39.16 38.19 32.65
CA VAL A 14 38.60 37.98 34.00
C VAL A 14 37.44 37.00 33.89
N SER A 15 37.68 35.70 34.12
CA SER A 15 36.71 34.72 34.68
C SER A 15 37.13 33.28 34.37
N ASP A 16 38.26 32.83 34.92
CA ASP A 16 38.62 31.39 34.94
C ASP A 16 37.97 30.63 36.11
N ALA A 17 37.06 31.27 36.87
CA ALA A 17 36.39 30.64 38.01
C ALA A 17 34.86 30.50 37.88
N PHE A 18 34.17 31.26 36.99
CA PHE A 18 32.70 31.17 36.88
C PHE A 18 32.19 30.30 35.74
N CYS A 19 33.01 29.99 34.74
CA CYS A 19 32.57 29.23 33.56
C CYS A 19 32.10 27.79 33.89
N PRO A 20 32.79 27.00 34.75
CA PRO A 20 32.34 25.66 35.12
C PRO A 20 31.06 25.66 35.96
N VAL A 21 30.88 26.70 36.79
CA VAL A 21 29.73 26.84 37.67
C VAL A 21 28.48 27.13 36.84
N VAL A 22 28.53 28.15 35.95
CA VAL A 22 27.39 28.49 35.07
C VAL A 22 27.01 27.32 34.16
N PHE A 23 28.00 26.60 33.61
CA PHE A 23 27.75 25.39 32.82
C PHE A 23 27.10 24.27 33.66
N GLY A 24 27.53 24.10 34.92
CA GLY A 24 26.91 23.17 35.87
C GLY A 24 25.46 23.50 36.21
N TRP A 25 25.11 24.79 36.37
CA TRP A 25 23.73 25.25 36.58
C TRP A 25 22.85 25.07 35.34
N LEU A 26 23.40 25.27 34.14
CA LEU A 26 22.67 25.00 32.88
C LEU A 26 22.41 23.51 32.69
N VAL A 27 23.40 22.65 32.96
CA VAL A 27 23.26 21.20 32.87
C VAL A 27 22.25 20.69 33.91
N THR A 28 22.37 21.08 35.18
CA THR A 28 21.43 20.67 36.24
C THR A 28 20.02 21.24 36.04
N GLY A 29 19.91 22.51 35.59
CA GLY A 29 18.64 23.12 35.20
C GLY A 29 17.96 22.41 34.03
N SER A 30 18.74 21.95 33.04
CA SER A 30 18.21 21.14 31.94
C SER A 30 17.69 19.79 32.43
N PHE A 31 18.42 19.08 33.30
CA PHE A 31 17.96 17.81 33.88
C PHE A 31 16.70 17.99 34.74
N GLY A 32 16.61 19.08 35.50
CA GLY A 32 15.41 19.45 36.27
C GLY A 32 14.20 19.70 35.36
N LEU A 33 14.38 20.46 34.28
CA LEU A 33 13.35 20.70 33.28
C LEU A 33 12.93 19.39 32.59
N PHE A 34 13.88 18.54 32.18
CA PHE A 34 13.59 17.23 31.61
C PHE A 34 12.81 16.33 32.59
N ALA A 35 13.13 16.36 33.88
CA ALA A 35 12.42 15.58 34.89
C ALA A 35 10.97 16.07 35.07
N ILE A 36 10.75 17.39 35.07
CA ILE A 36 9.41 18.00 35.13
C ILE A 36 8.62 17.66 33.88
N VAL A 37 9.20 17.82 32.69
CA VAL A 37 8.57 17.47 31.40
C VAL A 37 8.24 15.98 31.38
N PHE A 38 9.16 15.10 31.80
CA PHE A 38 8.93 13.67 31.86
C PHE A 38 7.82 13.30 32.86
N ALA A 39 7.80 13.93 34.03
CA ALA A 39 6.74 13.73 35.02
C ALA A 39 5.37 14.19 34.49
N PHE A 40 5.33 15.35 33.81
CA PHE A 40 4.15 15.87 33.15
C PHE A 40 3.65 14.93 32.04
N LEU A 41 4.53 14.47 31.14
CA LEU A 41 4.20 13.50 30.10
C LEU A 41 3.70 12.17 30.67
N LYS A 42 4.31 11.69 31.76
CA LYS A 42 3.89 10.47 32.45
C LYS A 42 2.53 10.64 33.12
N TRP A 43 2.27 11.80 33.72
CA TRP A 43 0.97 12.15 34.29
C TRP A 43 -0.10 12.22 33.20
N GLN A 44 0.16 12.94 32.10
CA GLN A 44 -0.73 13.05 30.93
C GLN A 44 -1.08 11.67 30.33
N ARG A 45 -0.12 10.75 30.24
CA ARG A 45 -0.37 9.37 29.78
C ARG A 45 -1.29 8.59 30.74
N ARG A 46 -1.10 8.74 32.05
CA ARG A 46 -1.94 8.06 33.06
C ARG A 46 -3.36 8.61 33.10
N THR A 47 -3.53 9.92 33.03
CA THR A 47 -4.85 10.56 33.00
C THR A 47 -5.59 10.13 31.74
N SER A 48 -4.97 10.24 30.56
CA SER A 48 -5.52 9.75 29.28
C SER A 48 -6.02 8.30 29.37
N LEU A 49 -5.26 7.40 29.98
CA LEU A 49 -5.67 6.01 30.19
C LEU A 49 -6.94 5.88 31.03
N ASN A 50 -7.02 6.62 32.14
CA ASN A 50 -8.17 6.58 33.04
C ASN A 50 -9.44 7.10 32.33
N TRP A 51 -9.31 8.10 31.46
CA TRP A 51 -10.40 8.60 30.63
C TRP A 51 -10.91 7.57 29.64
N VAL A 52 -10.02 6.84 28.95
CA VAL A 52 -10.45 5.77 28.03
C VAL A 52 -11.18 4.65 28.80
N LYS A 53 -10.73 4.29 30.00
CA LYS A 53 -11.45 3.34 30.88
C LYS A 53 -12.82 3.86 31.30
N ALA A 54 -12.94 5.16 31.60
CA ALA A 54 -14.21 5.79 31.95
C ALA A 54 -15.19 5.78 30.76
N ALA A 55 -14.70 6.14 29.56
CA ALA A 55 -15.46 6.08 28.31
C ALA A 55 -15.96 4.65 28.03
N ALA A 56 -15.13 3.64 28.30
CA ALA A 56 -15.49 2.24 28.10
C ALA A 56 -16.57 1.74 29.07
N LYS A 57 -16.45 2.10 30.34
CA LYS A 57 -17.49 1.83 31.34
C LYS A 57 -18.81 2.50 30.96
N ALA A 58 -18.75 3.74 30.46
CA ALA A 58 -19.94 4.46 30.01
C ALA A 58 -20.58 3.80 28.79
N LYS A 59 -19.80 3.37 27.79
CA LYS A 59 -20.31 2.68 26.60
C LYS A 59 -21.03 1.39 26.98
N LYS A 60 -20.44 0.60 27.88
CA LYS A 60 -21.07 -0.63 28.38
C LYS A 60 -22.44 -0.36 29.05
N LYS A 61 -22.60 0.76 29.74
CA LYS A 61 -23.89 1.18 30.32
C LYS A 61 -24.87 1.68 29.25
N ALA A 62 -24.38 2.39 28.25
CA ALA A 62 -25.18 3.00 27.19
C ALA A 62 -25.49 2.06 26.01
N TRP A 63 -24.87 0.87 25.95
CA TRP A 63 -24.92 -0.06 24.82
C TRP A 63 -26.30 -0.26 24.20
N LYS A 64 -27.30 -0.56 25.04
CA LYS A 64 -28.68 -0.81 24.57
C LYS A 64 -29.34 0.42 23.93
N LYS A 65 -28.87 1.62 24.25
CA LYS A 65 -29.38 2.89 23.72
C LYS A 65 -28.68 3.32 22.44
N LEU A 66 -27.47 2.81 22.18
CA LEU A 66 -26.65 3.18 21.02
C LEU A 66 -27.04 2.42 19.73
N ASN A 67 -27.95 1.45 19.79
CA ASN A 67 -28.44 0.67 18.63
C ASN A 67 -27.35 0.15 17.67
N VAL A 68 -26.16 -0.15 18.20
CA VAL A 68 -24.99 -0.51 17.41
C VAL A 68 -25.18 -1.89 16.75
N PRO A 69 -24.93 -2.00 15.43
CA PRO A 69 -24.97 -3.28 14.74
C PRO A 69 -23.95 -4.27 15.30
N LEU A 70 -24.41 -5.49 15.56
CA LEU A 70 -23.59 -6.54 16.15
C LEU A 70 -22.56 -7.04 15.13
N SER A 71 -21.29 -6.75 15.38
CA SER A 71 -20.19 -7.16 14.51
C SER A 71 -19.05 -7.78 15.32
N HIS A 72 -18.54 -8.91 14.85
CA HIS A 72 -17.49 -9.65 15.53
C HIS A 72 -16.10 -9.06 15.26
N HIS A 73 -15.26 -8.99 16.29
CA HIS A 73 -13.85 -8.64 16.14
C HIS A 73 -13.08 -9.75 15.43
N ILE A 74 -12.22 -9.36 14.50
CA ILE A 74 -11.25 -10.24 13.84
C ILE A 74 -9.92 -10.07 14.55
N TRP A 75 -9.55 -11.05 15.36
CA TRP A 75 -8.32 -11.03 16.16
C TRP A 75 -7.10 -11.51 15.36
N ALA A 76 -6.01 -10.77 15.49
CA ALA A 76 -4.68 -11.12 15.02
C ALA A 76 -3.70 -11.07 16.20
N GLU A 77 -2.70 -11.95 16.21
CA GLU A 77 -1.61 -11.90 17.18
C GLU A 77 -0.66 -10.75 16.81
N ASP A 78 -0.42 -9.84 17.76
CA ASP A 78 0.49 -8.71 17.60
C ASP A 78 1.62 -8.84 18.64
N TYR A 79 2.85 -9.02 18.13
CA TYR A 79 4.07 -9.16 18.93
C TYR A 79 4.74 -7.81 19.26
N GLY A 80 4.09 -6.69 18.94
CA GLY A 80 4.38 -5.40 19.57
C GLY A 80 5.56 -4.63 19.00
N CYS A 81 5.60 -4.42 17.67
CA CYS A 81 6.50 -3.43 17.09
C CYS A 81 5.78 -2.08 16.91
N GLY A 82 6.11 -1.10 17.77
CA GLY A 82 5.92 0.33 17.49
C GLY A 82 4.68 1.03 18.05
N GLU A 83 3.55 0.35 18.26
CA GLU A 83 2.32 0.99 18.78
C GLU A 83 1.59 0.06 19.75
N GLN A 84 1.96 0.11 21.01
CA GLN A 84 1.41 -0.78 22.02
C GLN A 84 0.17 -0.14 22.67
N PRO A 85 -1.02 -0.75 22.54
CA PRO A 85 -2.19 -0.37 23.30
C PRO A 85 -1.88 -0.64 24.75
N SER A 86 -2.10 0.37 25.56
CA SER A 86 -1.70 0.37 26.95
C SER A 86 -2.60 -0.49 27.83
N THR A 87 -3.76 -0.95 27.35
CA THR A 87 -4.79 -1.65 28.13
C THR A 87 -5.66 -2.61 27.31
N CYS A 88 -6.13 -3.66 27.97
CA CYS A 88 -7.09 -4.64 27.45
C CYS A 88 -8.51 -4.04 27.43
N CYS A 89 -9.21 -4.07 26.29
CA CYS A 89 -10.56 -3.50 26.18
C CYS A 89 -11.64 -4.29 26.97
N VAL A 90 -11.30 -5.46 27.52
CA VAL A 90 -12.22 -6.31 28.31
C VAL A 90 -12.02 -6.10 29.80
N CYS A 91 -10.84 -6.40 30.32
CA CYS A 91 -10.55 -6.31 31.75
C CYS A 91 -10.05 -4.92 32.19
N LEU A 92 -9.74 -4.03 31.23
CA LEU A 92 -9.21 -2.68 31.48
C LEU A 92 -7.85 -2.67 32.21
N SER A 93 -7.20 -3.83 32.32
CA SER A 93 -5.84 -3.98 32.87
C SER A 93 -4.79 -3.72 31.79
N PRO A 94 -3.58 -3.27 32.18
CA PRO A 94 -2.48 -3.07 31.23
C PRO A 94 -2.12 -4.36 30.50
N LEU A 95 -1.85 -4.26 29.18
CA LEU A 95 -1.43 -5.41 28.36
C LEU A 95 0.06 -5.74 28.53
N ILE A 96 0.84 -4.85 29.16
CA ILE A 96 2.26 -5.01 29.41
C ILE A 96 2.51 -4.82 30.90
N SER A 97 3.03 -5.85 31.55
CA SER A 97 3.60 -5.73 32.89
C SER A 97 5.06 -5.30 32.74
N GLN A 98 5.39 -4.06 33.08
CA GLN A 98 6.78 -3.62 33.21
C GLN A 98 7.36 -4.26 34.48
N ILE A 99 7.84 -5.51 34.39
CA ILE A 99 8.66 -6.06 35.45
C ILE A 99 10.09 -5.57 35.21
N LEU A 100 10.53 -4.68 36.10
CA LEU A 100 11.89 -4.19 36.18
C LEU A 100 12.77 -5.35 36.68
N GLY A 101 13.57 -5.95 35.81
CA GLY A 101 14.55 -6.97 36.21
C GLY A 101 14.93 -7.94 35.10
N THR A 102 16.08 -7.69 34.48
CA THR A 102 17.02 -8.66 33.87
C THR A 102 16.48 -9.93 33.18
N LYS A 103 16.82 -10.03 31.88
CA LYS A 103 16.92 -11.22 31.00
C LYS A 103 15.61 -11.73 30.36
N ALA A 104 15.58 -11.61 29.03
CA ALA A 104 14.63 -12.17 28.06
C ALA A 104 13.15 -11.87 28.33
N VAL A 105 12.67 -10.73 27.81
CA VAL A 105 11.23 -10.41 27.78
C VAL A 105 10.53 -11.42 26.86
N LEU A 106 9.89 -12.43 27.44
CA LEU A 106 8.93 -13.26 26.73
C LEU A 106 7.70 -12.39 26.45
N HIS A 107 7.66 -11.74 25.28
CA HIS A 107 6.51 -10.94 24.87
C HIS A 107 5.29 -11.87 24.77
N THR A 108 4.37 -11.75 25.72
CA THR A 108 3.09 -12.47 25.64
C THR A 108 2.31 -11.90 24.44
N PRO A 109 1.87 -12.73 23.48
CA PRO A 109 1.15 -12.22 22.32
C PRO A 109 -0.15 -11.56 22.75
N VAL A 110 -0.40 -10.37 22.21
CA VAL A 110 -1.64 -9.61 22.42
C VAL A 110 -2.55 -9.87 21.23
N HIS A 111 -3.84 -10.09 21.50
CA HIS A 111 -4.85 -10.13 20.44
C HIS A 111 -5.29 -8.73 20.08
N ARG A 112 -5.03 -8.31 18.85
CA ARG A 112 -5.45 -7.00 18.33
C ARG A 112 -6.42 -7.18 17.18
N CYS A 113 -7.49 -6.38 17.17
CA CYS A 113 -8.46 -6.42 16.11
C CYS A 113 -7.88 -5.79 14.83
N ALA A 114 -7.90 -6.53 13.72
CA ALA A 114 -7.41 -6.05 12.42
C ALA A 114 -8.27 -4.93 11.80
N VAL A 115 -9.47 -4.72 12.34
CA VAL A 115 -10.47 -3.78 11.81
C VAL A 115 -10.50 -2.48 12.60
N CYS A 116 -10.80 -2.56 13.90
CA CYS A 116 -11.00 -1.38 14.76
C CYS A 116 -9.81 -1.11 15.69
N GLY A 117 -8.76 -1.94 15.65
CA GLY A 117 -7.53 -1.71 16.40
C GLY A 117 -7.58 -1.98 17.90
N VAL A 118 -8.74 -2.27 18.48
CA VAL A 118 -8.86 -2.62 19.91
C VAL A 118 -7.99 -3.83 20.24
N ALA A 119 -7.48 -3.88 21.47
CA ALA A 119 -6.58 -4.93 21.89
C ALA A 119 -7.03 -5.59 23.20
N THR A 120 -6.72 -6.88 23.30
CA THR A 120 -7.09 -7.74 24.42
C THR A 120 -5.96 -8.69 24.75
N HIS A 121 -5.93 -9.16 26.00
CA HIS A 121 -5.18 -10.37 26.29
C HIS A 121 -5.74 -11.52 25.44
N PHE A 122 -4.88 -12.47 25.08
CA PHE A 122 -5.25 -13.68 24.36
C PHE A 122 -6.55 -14.32 24.93
N TYR A 123 -6.59 -14.56 26.25
CA TYR A 123 -7.73 -15.16 26.95
C TYR A 123 -8.95 -14.24 27.12
N CYS A 124 -8.77 -12.92 26.99
CA CYS A 124 -9.86 -11.95 27.07
C CYS A 124 -10.62 -11.82 25.74
N SER A 125 -9.98 -12.13 24.61
CA SER A 125 -10.53 -11.89 23.27
C SER A 125 -11.89 -12.54 23.00
N GLN A 126 -12.16 -13.71 23.60
CA GLN A 126 -13.45 -14.41 23.49
C GLN A 126 -14.61 -13.72 24.23
N TYR A 127 -14.30 -12.86 25.19
CA TYR A 127 -15.28 -12.13 26.01
C TYR A 127 -15.49 -10.69 25.53
N ALA A 128 -14.85 -10.31 24.42
CA ALA A 128 -15.01 -8.99 23.85
C ALA A 128 -16.45 -8.75 23.37
N ALA A 129 -16.92 -7.51 23.55
CA ALA A 129 -18.22 -7.10 23.03
C ALA A 129 -18.25 -7.21 21.50
N LYS A 130 -19.44 -7.44 20.93
CA LYS A 130 -19.63 -7.52 19.47
C LYS A 130 -19.91 -6.15 18.86
N ASP A 131 -19.03 -5.18 19.12
CA ASP A 131 -19.06 -3.77 18.64
C ASP A 131 -18.03 -3.48 17.56
N CYS A 132 -17.47 -4.49 16.90
CA CYS A 132 -16.53 -4.20 15.83
C CYS A 132 -17.21 -3.36 14.74
N LYS A 133 -16.44 -2.57 13.99
CA LYS A 133 -16.94 -1.79 12.85
C LYS A 133 -17.73 -2.73 11.92
N CYS A 134 -18.93 -2.33 11.50
CA CYS A 134 -19.85 -3.18 10.73
C CYS A 134 -19.85 -2.79 9.25
N PHE A 135 -19.40 -3.68 8.37
CA PHE A 135 -19.07 -3.34 6.98
C PHE A 135 -20.26 -3.40 6.01
N ALA A 136 -21.37 -4.02 6.43
CA ALA A 136 -22.52 -4.35 5.58
C ALA A 136 -23.83 -4.04 6.30
N GLN A 137 -24.55 -3.03 5.82
CA GLN A 137 -25.79 -2.51 6.41
C GLN A 137 -26.83 -2.13 5.35
N ALA A 138 -26.79 -2.77 4.17
CA ALA A 138 -27.69 -2.43 3.06
C ALA A 138 -29.21 -2.58 3.32
N SER A 139 -29.61 -3.13 4.48
CA SER A 139 -31.01 -3.19 4.92
C SER A 139 -31.48 -1.96 5.71
N GLN A 140 -30.60 -1.00 6.00
CA GLN A 140 -30.94 0.21 6.77
C GLN A 140 -31.19 1.41 5.84
N SER A 141 -32.04 2.35 6.28
CA SER A 141 -32.34 3.57 5.52
C SER A 141 -31.30 4.68 5.74
N HIS A 142 -30.74 4.77 6.95
CA HIS A 142 -29.73 5.76 7.32
C HIS A 142 -28.59 5.07 8.06
N LEU A 143 -27.37 5.60 7.90
CA LEU A 143 -26.21 5.15 8.63
C LEU A 143 -26.21 5.80 10.02
N GLN A 144 -26.14 5.01 11.08
CA GLN A 144 -26.00 5.53 12.44
C GLN A 144 -24.52 5.72 12.81
N HIS A 145 -24.23 6.68 13.68
CA HIS A 145 -22.89 6.81 14.21
C HIS A 145 -22.47 5.56 14.98
N HIS A 146 -21.31 5.03 14.65
CA HIS A 146 -20.73 3.89 15.36
C HIS A 146 -19.73 4.39 16.40
N TRP A 147 -20.25 4.77 17.57
CA TRP A 147 -19.45 5.29 18.67
C TRP A 147 -18.56 4.22 19.31
N SER A 148 -17.28 4.55 19.48
CA SER A 148 -16.26 3.69 20.08
C SER A 148 -15.29 4.49 20.95
N GLU A 149 -14.61 3.80 21.85
CA GLU A 149 -13.56 4.37 22.68
C GLU A 149 -12.24 4.41 21.92
N ARG A 150 -11.47 5.50 22.09
CA ARG A 150 -10.21 5.70 21.37
C ARG A 150 -9.06 4.93 22.05
N TRP A 151 -9.01 3.61 21.83
CA TRP A 151 -7.95 2.74 22.36
C TRP A 151 -6.61 2.88 21.64
N VAL A 152 -6.63 3.47 20.45
CA VAL A 152 -5.47 3.63 19.56
C VAL A 152 -5.32 5.12 19.24
N LYS A 153 -4.09 5.64 19.35
CA LYS A 153 -3.78 6.97 18.83
C LYS A 153 -3.83 6.88 17.30
N MET A 154 -4.79 7.59 16.69
CA MET A 154 -4.92 7.63 15.22
C MET A 154 -4.04 8.71 14.61
N ASP A 155 -3.73 9.76 15.37
CA ASP A 155 -3.01 10.92 14.90
C ASP A 155 -1.65 10.98 15.59
N ASP A 156 -0.60 11.05 14.77
CA ASP A 156 0.76 11.33 15.21
C ASP A 156 0.97 12.85 15.47
N ASN A 157 -0.04 13.68 15.17
CA ASN A 157 -0.05 15.11 15.47
C ASN A 157 -0.68 15.41 16.84
N ALA A 158 0.11 15.98 17.75
CA ALA A 158 -0.31 16.38 19.08
C ALA A 158 -1.10 17.72 19.12
N ASP A 159 -1.14 18.46 18.00
CA ASP A 159 -1.53 19.87 17.97
C ASP A 159 -2.99 20.15 17.60
N ILE A 160 -3.80 19.14 17.29
CA ILE A 160 -5.25 19.36 17.08
C ILE A 160 -5.97 18.93 18.34
N SER A 161 -6.33 19.91 19.16
CA SER A 161 -7.44 19.78 20.10
C SER A 161 -8.66 19.31 19.29
N ALA A 162 -8.97 18.03 19.39
CA ALA A 162 -10.12 17.50 18.68
C ALA A 162 -11.37 17.96 19.43
N PHE A 163 -12.19 18.80 18.82
CA PHE A 163 -13.35 19.39 19.47
C PHE A 163 -14.53 18.40 19.51
N CYS A 164 -15.37 18.54 20.54
CA CYS A 164 -16.62 17.81 20.63
C CYS A 164 -17.59 18.33 19.57
N CYS A 165 -18.08 17.46 18.68
CA CYS A 165 -18.97 17.82 17.57
C CYS A 165 -20.36 18.33 17.98
N TYR A 166 -20.62 18.49 19.28
CA TYR A 166 -21.89 18.98 19.81
C TYR A 166 -21.75 20.31 20.54
N CYS A 167 -20.69 20.49 21.34
CA CYS A 167 -20.50 21.69 22.15
C CYS A 167 -19.27 22.52 21.77
N ASP A 168 -18.50 22.07 20.76
CA ASP A 168 -17.28 22.72 20.26
C ASP A 168 -16.20 22.97 21.32
N GLU A 169 -16.27 22.27 22.45
CA GLU A 169 -15.25 22.30 23.50
C GLU A 169 -14.14 21.26 23.25
N PRO A 170 -12.88 21.55 23.63
CA PRO A 170 -11.75 20.69 23.33
C PRO A 170 -11.83 19.35 24.07
N CYS A 171 -11.70 18.24 23.34
CA CYS A 171 -11.64 16.90 23.93
C CYS A 171 -10.20 16.53 24.31
N GLY A 172 -10.02 15.98 25.51
CA GLY A 172 -8.79 15.28 25.89
C GLY A 172 -7.60 16.15 26.33
N VAL A 173 -7.80 17.46 26.54
CA VAL A 173 -6.79 18.34 27.16
C VAL A 173 -6.96 18.30 28.68
N PRO A 174 -6.01 17.76 29.47
CA PRO A 174 -6.20 17.53 30.91
C PRO A 174 -6.33 18.80 31.76
N LEU A 175 -6.08 19.98 31.20
CA LEU A 175 -5.93 21.23 31.96
C LEU A 175 -7.26 21.98 32.19
N LEU A 176 -8.26 21.77 31.34
CA LEU A 176 -9.56 22.46 31.38
C LEU A 176 -10.66 21.39 31.33
N ASP A 177 -11.33 21.17 32.47
CA ASP A 177 -12.54 20.36 32.69
C ASP A 177 -12.86 19.25 31.66
N ALA A 178 -11.92 18.34 31.45
CA ALA A 178 -12.00 17.33 30.40
C ALA A 178 -12.99 16.21 30.75
N SER A 179 -13.94 15.92 29.85
CA SER A 179 -14.88 14.79 29.96
C SER A 179 -14.39 13.56 29.16
N PRO A 180 -14.80 12.32 29.52
CA PRO A 180 -14.51 11.15 28.69
C PRO A 180 -15.18 11.27 27.33
N THR A 181 -14.53 10.78 26.29
CA THR A 181 -14.94 11.01 24.89
C THR A 181 -15.14 9.71 24.12
N TRP A 182 -16.11 9.71 23.22
CA TRP A 182 -16.28 8.71 22.17
C TRP A 182 -15.91 9.30 20.82
N HIS A 183 -15.53 8.43 19.89
CA HIS A 183 -15.30 8.78 18.49
C HIS A 183 -16.16 7.89 17.59
N CYS A 184 -16.65 8.43 16.48
CA CYS A 184 -17.35 7.63 15.49
C CYS A 184 -16.34 6.92 14.57
N MET A 185 -16.46 5.60 14.40
CA MET A 185 -15.56 4.82 13.53
C MET A 185 -15.74 5.05 12.02
N TRP A 186 -16.75 5.84 11.62
CA TRP A 186 -16.99 6.24 10.23
C TRP A 186 -16.52 7.68 10.01
N CYS A 187 -17.22 8.66 10.57
CA CYS A 187 -16.90 10.07 10.35
C CYS A 187 -15.75 10.63 11.20
N GLN A 188 -15.16 9.84 12.10
CA GLN A 188 -14.05 10.23 13.00
C GLN A 188 -14.36 11.39 13.98
N ARG A 189 -15.59 11.95 13.99
CA ARG A 189 -16.01 12.98 14.93
C ARG A 189 -15.92 12.50 16.38
N LEU A 190 -15.58 13.42 17.29
CA LEU A 190 -15.56 13.18 18.72
C LEU A 190 -16.80 13.73 19.40
N VAL A 191 -17.25 13.07 20.46
CA VAL A 191 -18.33 13.57 21.32
C VAL A 191 -18.01 13.29 22.78
N HIS A 192 -18.29 14.23 23.67
CA HIS A 192 -18.28 13.95 25.10
C HIS A 192 -19.37 12.94 25.44
N VAL A 193 -19.05 11.98 26.32
CA VAL A 193 -20.02 10.99 26.82
C VAL A 193 -21.25 11.66 27.44
N SER A 194 -21.07 12.82 28.07
CA SER A 194 -22.14 13.65 28.66
C SER A 194 -22.97 14.41 27.62
N CYS A 195 -22.38 14.78 26.48
CA CYS A 195 -23.06 15.49 25.38
C CYS A 195 -23.87 14.55 24.49
N HIS A 196 -23.43 13.29 24.31
CA HIS A 196 -24.07 12.33 23.43
C HIS A 196 -25.60 12.17 23.63
N PRO A 197 -26.15 12.05 24.87
CA PRO A 197 -27.59 11.91 25.07
C PRO A 197 -28.41 13.12 24.60
N LYS A 198 -27.82 14.33 24.61
CA LYS A 198 -28.48 15.55 24.10
C LYS A 198 -28.46 15.54 22.58
N MET A 199 -27.27 15.34 22.01
CA MET A 199 -27.06 15.21 20.57
C MET A 199 -27.99 14.16 19.94
N SER A 200 -28.04 12.95 20.48
CA SER A 200 -28.87 11.86 19.97
C SER A 200 -30.37 12.18 19.95
N LYS A 201 -30.87 12.99 20.92
CA LYS A 201 -32.27 13.43 20.95
C LYS A 201 -32.57 14.51 19.93
N GLU A 202 -31.62 15.39 19.66
CA GLU A 202 -31.80 16.56 18.78
C GLU A 202 -31.54 16.23 17.30
N SER A 203 -30.50 15.45 17.00
CA SER A 203 -30.07 15.17 15.61
C SER A 203 -30.28 13.73 15.13
N GLY A 204 -30.82 12.84 15.98
CA GLY A 204 -31.16 11.46 15.59
C GLY A 204 -29.97 10.50 15.40
N ASP A 205 -28.76 10.90 15.78
CA ASP A 205 -27.52 10.09 15.74
C ASP A 205 -27.19 9.51 14.34
N VAL A 206 -27.50 10.27 13.28
CA VAL A 206 -27.24 9.91 11.89
C VAL A 206 -25.85 10.34 11.46
N CYS A 207 -25.08 9.40 10.92
CA CYS A 207 -23.72 9.62 10.43
C CYS A 207 -23.69 9.93 8.94
N ASP A 208 -22.98 10.99 8.59
CA ASP A 208 -22.75 11.49 7.24
C ASP A 208 -21.40 11.03 6.64
N LEU A 209 -20.72 10.07 7.27
CA LEU A 209 -19.36 9.60 6.94
C LEU A 209 -18.24 10.66 7.08
N GLY A 210 -18.58 11.90 7.43
CA GLY A 210 -17.62 12.97 7.72
C GLY A 210 -16.85 13.48 6.49
N PRO A 211 -15.62 13.99 6.68
CA PRO A 211 -14.83 14.59 5.61
C PRO A 211 -14.53 13.65 4.44
N HIS A 212 -14.38 12.35 4.73
CA HIS A 212 -14.01 11.33 3.74
C HIS A 212 -15.22 10.63 3.11
N ARG A 213 -16.41 11.22 3.17
CA ARG A 213 -17.66 10.58 2.72
C ARG A 213 -17.63 10.12 1.26
N ASP A 214 -16.95 10.86 0.39
CA ASP A 214 -16.96 10.64 -1.06
C ASP A 214 -16.09 9.42 -1.44
N ILE A 215 -15.05 9.14 -0.65
CA ILE A 215 -14.13 8.01 -0.85
C ILE A 215 -14.47 6.77 0.00
N ILE A 216 -15.29 6.90 1.04
CA ILE A 216 -15.69 5.75 1.87
C ILE A 216 -16.80 4.96 1.16
N LEU A 217 -16.60 3.65 1.01
CA LEU A 217 -17.67 2.75 0.59
C LEU A 217 -18.68 2.61 1.73
N SER A 218 -19.79 3.34 1.62
CA SER A 218 -20.86 3.33 2.63
C SER A 218 -21.31 1.89 2.96
N PRO A 219 -21.44 1.52 4.24
CA PRO A 219 -22.00 0.22 4.64
C PRO A 219 -23.41 -0.03 4.09
N LEU A 220 -24.18 1.04 3.85
CA LEU A 220 -25.51 0.96 3.22
C LEU A 220 -25.46 0.42 1.79
N CYS A 221 -24.30 0.52 1.13
CA CYS A 221 -24.10 0.03 -0.24
C CYS A 221 -23.60 -1.41 -0.27
N VAL A 222 -23.46 -2.08 0.87
CA VAL A 222 -22.85 -3.41 0.97
C VAL A 222 -23.87 -4.43 1.45
N LYS A 223 -24.17 -5.40 0.58
CA LYS A 223 -25.08 -6.52 0.89
C LYS A 223 -24.29 -7.80 1.12
N GLU A 224 -24.53 -8.45 2.25
CA GLU A 224 -24.05 -9.80 2.53
C GLU A 224 -24.86 -10.83 1.72
N ILE A 225 -24.16 -11.77 1.07
CA ILE A 225 -24.72 -12.88 0.32
C ILE A 225 -24.51 -14.15 1.14
N ASP A 226 -25.60 -14.70 1.66
CA ASP A 226 -25.59 -16.02 2.26
C ASP A 226 -25.40 -17.10 1.18
N ALA A 227 -24.55 -18.09 1.46
CA ALA A 227 -24.30 -19.21 0.55
C ALA A 227 -25.59 -19.98 0.17
N ALA A 228 -26.63 -19.93 1.03
CA ALA A 228 -27.93 -20.54 0.78
C ALA A 228 -28.71 -19.85 -0.37
N THR A 229 -28.57 -18.53 -0.53
CA THR A 229 -29.26 -17.75 -1.57
C THR A 229 -28.65 -17.98 -2.96
N THR A 230 -27.37 -18.34 -3.02
CA THR A 230 -26.67 -18.64 -4.29
C THR A 230 -27.23 -19.91 -4.96
N ARG A 231 -27.66 -20.92 -4.17
CA ARG A 231 -28.36 -22.10 -4.73
C ARG A 231 -29.71 -21.75 -5.34
N ARG A 232 -30.47 -20.83 -4.74
CA ARG A 232 -31.78 -20.39 -5.26
C ARG A 232 -31.65 -19.55 -6.54
N LEU A 233 -30.64 -18.69 -6.62
CA LEU A 233 -30.43 -17.83 -7.79
C LEU A 233 -29.89 -18.61 -9.00
N ASN A 234 -29.09 -19.65 -8.78
CA ASN A 234 -28.62 -20.53 -9.85
C ASN A 234 -29.74 -21.46 -10.36
N SER A 235 -30.69 -21.88 -9.52
CA SER A 235 -31.84 -22.67 -10.00
C SER A 235 -32.84 -21.82 -10.82
N ILE A 236 -32.99 -20.52 -10.50
CA ILE A 236 -33.90 -19.64 -11.23
C ILE A 236 -33.36 -19.26 -12.62
N LYS A 237 -32.03 -19.33 -12.83
CA LYS A 237 -31.44 -19.08 -14.15
C LYS A 237 -31.53 -20.27 -15.13
N GLU A 238 -31.77 -21.49 -14.64
CA GLU A 238 -31.97 -22.65 -15.52
C GLU A 238 -33.43 -22.85 -15.96
N ASP A 239 -34.40 -22.24 -15.27
CA ASP A 239 -35.84 -22.41 -15.57
C ASP A 239 -36.43 -21.37 -16.56
N MET A 240 -35.62 -20.49 -17.18
CA MET A 240 -36.12 -19.45 -18.09
C MET A 240 -35.62 -19.52 -19.55
N MET A 241 -35.07 -20.66 -19.99
CA MET A 241 -34.81 -20.89 -21.43
C MET A 241 -35.29 -22.27 -21.89
N GLY A 242 -36.54 -22.33 -22.36
CA GLY A 242 -37.10 -23.46 -23.12
C GLY A 242 -38.35 -23.02 -23.90
N PRO A 243 -38.54 -23.44 -25.17
CA PRO A 243 -39.62 -22.95 -26.04
C PRO A 243 -40.98 -23.64 -25.73
N PRO A 244 -42.13 -23.05 -26.12
CA PRO A 244 -43.44 -23.59 -25.75
C PRO A 244 -43.89 -24.71 -26.71
N GLY A 245 -44.19 -25.88 -26.15
CA GLY A 245 -44.78 -27.02 -26.87
C GLY A 245 -45.84 -27.71 -26.02
N ARG A 246 -47.05 -27.83 -26.59
CA ARG A 246 -48.24 -28.51 -26.03
C ARG A 246 -47.99 -29.99 -25.71
N GLY A 247 -48.64 -30.52 -24.67
CA GLY A 247 -48.83 -31.96 -24.49
C GLY A 247 -49.29 -32.37 -23.08
N GLU A 248 -50.29 -33.24 -23.02
CA GLU A 248 -51.06 -33.64 -21.84
C GLU A 248 -50.35 -34.50 -20.77
N VAL A 249 -50.78 -34.29 -19.51
CA VAL A 249 -51.17 -35.29 -18.49
C VAL A 249 -50.53 -36.69 -18.52
N ARG A 250 -49.72 -37.01 -17.48
CA ARG A 250 -50.01 -38.16 -16.58
C ARG A 250 -49.16 -38.17 -15.30
N ARG A 251 -49.85 -38.24 -14.16
CA ARG A 251 -49.29 -38.55 -12.83
C ARG A 251 -48.85 -40.02 -12.77
N ARG A 252 -47.70 -40.32 -12.16
CA ARG A 252 -47.48 -41.60 -11.44
C ARG A 252 -46.44 -41.44 -10.31
N ARG A 253 -46.87 -41.79 -9.10
CA ARG A 253 -46.06 -42.00 -7.89
C ARG A 253 -45.38 -43.38 -7.97
N HIS A 254 -44.13 -43.53 -7.50
CA HIS A 254 -43.77 -44.43 -6.36
C HIS A 254 -42.26 -44.65 -6.12
N ARG A 255 -41.89 -44.54 -4.83
CA ARG A 255 -41.02 -45.38 -3.96
C ARG A 255 -39.62 -45.89 -4.40
N ASN A 256 -38.66 -45.54 -3.53
CA ASN A 256 -37.44 -46.21 -3.07
C ASN A 256 -37.27 -47.73 -3.35
N LYS A 257 -36.05 -48.13 -3.74
CA LYS A 257 -35.28 -49.23 -3.10
C LYS A 257 -33.81 -49.28 -3.58
N ALA A 258 -32.95 -49.82 -2.72
CA ALA A 258 -31.50 -49.82 -2.78
C ALA A 258 -30.88 -51.05 -3.50
N ALA A 259 -29.75 -50.81 -4.21
CA ALA A 259 -28.49 -51.59 -4.45
C ALA A 259 -28.53 -53.11 -4.79
N PRO A 260 -27.43 -53.79 -5.26
CA PRO A 260 -26.06 -53.35 -5.65
C PRO A 260 -25.47 -53.96 -6.98
N ASN A 261 -24.29 -53.44 -7.37
CA ASN A 261 -23.16 -54.04 -8.14
C ASN A 261 -23.35 -54.62 -9.57
N ARG A 262 -22.68 -54.01 -10.57
CA ARG A 262 -21.51 -54.60 -11.26
C ARG A 262 -20.78 -53.61 -12.18
N SER A 263 -19.46 -53.76 -12.16
CA SER A 263 -18.39 -53.05 -12.86
C SER A 263 -18.35 -53.29 -14.37
N LEU A 264 -18.00 -52.25 -15.15
CA LEU A 264 -17.14 -52.41 -16.32
C LEU A 264 -16.21 -51.21 -16.44
N SER A 265 -14.92 -51.50 -16.54
CA SER A 265 -13.81 -50.57 -16.69
C SER A 265 -13.77 -49.95 -18.09
N SER A 266 -13.56 -48.64 -18.18
CA SER A 266 -12.71 -48.07 -19.23
C SER A 266 -12.05 -46.80 -18.70
N LYS A 267 -10.73 -46.72 -18.89
CA LYS A 267 -9.86 -45.63 -18.47
C LYS A 267 -10.15 -44.41 -19.34
N PHE A 268 -10.46 -43.27 -18.72
CA PHE A 268 -10.27 -41.94 -19.31
C PHE A 268 -9.47 -41.09 -18.33
N GLN A 269 -8.49 -40.37 -18.88
CA GLN A 269 -7.62 -39.44 -18.19
C GLN A 269 -8.45 -38.27 -17.65
N ASP A 270 -8.36 -38.02 -16.34
CA ASP A 270 -8.96 -36.85 -15.72
C ASP A 270 -8.13 -35.60 -16.01
N VAL A 271 -8.75 -34.69 -16.77
CA VAL A 271 -8.39 -33.27 -16.87
C VAL A 271 -8.98 -32.58 -15.64
N PRO A 272 -8.23 -31.76 -14.87
CA PRO A 272 -8.84 -30.98 -13.79
C PRO A 272 -9.61 -29.81 -14.41
N THR A 273 -10.93 -29.95 -14.47
CA THR A 273 -11.88 -28.89 -14.79
C THR A 273 -11.72 -27.71 -13.82
N SER A 274 -11.62 -26.52 -14.42
CA SER A 274 -11.50 -25.21 -13.78
C SER A 274 -12.55 -24.97 -12.69
N GLU A 275 -12.12 -24.88 -11.43
CA GLU A 275 -12.94 -24.33 -10.36
C GLU A 275 -13.08 -22.80 -10.52
N SER A 276 -14.32 -22.31 -10.51
CA SER A 276 -14.65 -20.89 -10.64
C SER A 276 -14.11 -20.08 -9.44
N PRO A 277 -13.38 -18.96 -9.65
CA PRO A 277 -12.77 -18.20 -8.57
C PRO A 277 -13.78 -17.19 -7.99
N ILE A 278 -14.57 -17.61 -7.00
CA ILE A 278 -15.45 -16.73 -6.21
C ILE A 278 -15.41 -17.14 -4.72
N GLY A 279 -14.38 -16.70 -3.99
CA GLY A 279 -14.25 -17.03 -2.56
C GLY A 279 -13.16 -16.32 -1.75
N TYR A 280 -12.76 -15.08 -2.03
CA TYR A 280 -11.52 -14.54 -1.45
C TYR A 280 -11.61 -13.29 -0.56
N VAL A 281 -12.77 -12.63 -0.40
CA VAL A 281 -12.85 -11.41 0.42
C VAL A 281 -12.52 -11.66 1.91
N LEU A 282 -12.77 -12.88 2.41
CA LEU A 282 -12.35 -13.27 3.77
C LEU A 282 -11.07 -14.11 3.80
N ASN A 283 -10.48 -14.55 2.69
CA ASN A 283 -9.19 -15.25 2.76
C ASN A 283 -8.07 -14.30 3.16
N GLY A 284 -8.05 -13.05 2.71
CA GLY A 284 -7.10 -12.04 3.24
C GLY A 284 -7.29 -11.72 4.73
N ILE A 285 -8.40 -12.14 5.34
CA ILE A 285 -8.74 -11.94 6.75
C ILE A 285 -8.56 -13.25 7.56
N ALA A 286 -8.82 -14.41 6.93
CA ALA A 286 -8.70 -15.75 7.50
C ALA A 286 -7.29 -16.35 7.33
N SER A 287 -6.50 -15.89 6.34
CA SER A 287 -5.09 -16.25 6.16
C SER A 287 -4.20 -15.83 7.34
N LEU A 288 -4.67 -14.88 8.17
CA LEU A 288 -4.07 -14.59 9.49
C LEU A 288 -4.06 -15.80 10.42
N LYS A 289 -5.01 -16.73 10.31
CA LYS A 289 -4.98 -18.00 11.05
C LYS A 289 -3.96 -19.00 10.49
N LYS A 290 -3.60 -18.89 9.20
CA LYS A 290 -2.76 -19.90 8.51
C LYS A 290 -1.28 -19.53 8.48
N CYS A 291 -0.95 -18.23 8.45
CA CYS A 291 0.43 -17.79 8.21
C CYS A 291 1.40 -17.97 9.40
N TYR A 292 0.91 -18.21 10.62
CA TYR A 292 1.76 -18.37 11.81
C TYR A 292 1.98 -19.83 12.24
N SER A 293 1.24 -20.80 11.68
CA SER A 293 1.34 -22.20 12.09
C SER A 293 2.51 -22.97 11.47
N GLU A 294 3.21 -22.42 10.46
CA GLU A 294 4.15 -23.21 9.64
C GLU A 294 5.61 -22.75 9.68
N LYS A 295 6.01 -21.85 10.58
CA LYS A 295 7.44 -21.53 10.76
C LYS A 295 7.82 -21.45 12.22
N ASN A 296 8.23 -22.60 12.77
CA ASN A 296 9.38 -22.79 13.67
C ASN A 296 9.22 -24.07 14.52
N VAL A 297 9.57 -25.22 13.96
CA VAL A 297 10.20 -26.29 14.74
C VAL A 297 11.30 -26.90 13.88
N GLY A 298 12.48 -26.28 13.93
CA GLY A 298 13.68 -26.76 13.25
C GLY A 298 14.91 -26.42 14.08
N PHE A 299 15.50 -27.47 14.67
CA PHE A 299 16.87 -27.55 15.18
C PHE A 299 17.25 -26.76 16.46
N PHE A 300 17.21 -27.47 17.59
CA PHE A 300 18.36 -27.63 18.48
C PHE A 300 18.28 -29.02 19.10
N LEU A 301 19.18 -29.93 18.72
CA LEU A 301 19.97 -30.75 19.65
C LEU A 301 20.99 -31.60 18.86
N GLY A 302 22.26 -31.38 19.15
CA GLY A 302 23.37 -32.19 18.67
C GLY A 302 23.42 -33.56 19.34
N ASN A 303 23.99 -34.50 18.59
CA ASN A 303 24.23 -35.91 18.90
C ASN A 303 24.78 -36.17 20.31
N THR A 304 24.14 -37.06 21.07
CA THR A 304 24.80 -38.06 21.94
C THR A 304 23.90 -39.30 22.11
N LYS A 305 24.56 -40.45 22.26
CA LYS A 305 24.10 -41.86 22.08
C LYS A 305 22.96 -42.36 23.00
N PRO A 306 22.30 -43.50 22.67
CA PRO A 306 21.13 -44.04 23.37
C PRO A 306 21.50 -44.98 24.52
N ARG A 307 20.73 -44.98 25.62
CA ARG A 307 20.64 -46.11 26.57
C ARG A 307 19.23 -46.29 27.14
N VAL A 308 18.87 -47.55 27.29
CA VAL A 308 17.57 -48.18 27.60
C VAL A 308 17.33 -48.28 29.12
N ALA A 309 16.10 -48.06 29.60
CA ALA A 309 15.44 -48.86 30.67
C ALA A 309 13.97 -48.46 30.98
N LYS A 310 13.06 -49.38 30.63
CA LYS A 310 11.73 -49.82 31.17
C LYS A 310 10.96 -49.02 32.26
N GLY A 311 9.76 -48.54 31.87
CA GLY A 311 8.41 -48.70 32.50
C GLY A 311 8.04 -47.92 33.80
N PRO A 312 6.74 -47.84 34.22
CA PRO A 312 5.48 -48.24 33.58
C PRO A 312 4.44 -47.09 33.43
N SER A 313 3.46 -47.28 32.52
CA SER A 313 2.28 -46.42 32.29
C SER A 313 1.25 -46.45 33.44
N PRO A 314 0.43 -45.38 33.62
CA PRO A 314 -0.99 -45.51 33.26
C PRO A 314 -1.67 -44.22 32.74
N GLY A 315 -2.75 -44.39 31.96
CA GLY A 315 -3.86 -43.41 31.90
C GLY A 315 -4.03 -42.61 30.61
N PHE A 316 -4.50 -43.27 29.54
CA PHE A 316 -5.09 -42.60 28.37
C PHE A 316 -6.36 -41.83 28.78
N ILE A 317 -6.25 -40.50 28.96
CA ILE A 317 -7.40 -39.60 28.82
C ILE A 317 -7.42 -39.11 27.37
N LYS A 318 -8.32 -39.70 26.57
CA LYS A 318 -8.69 -39.17 25.26
C LYS A 318 -9.24 -37.76 25.43
N LYS A 319 -8.41 -36.72 25.23
CA LYS A 319 -8.92 -35.38 24.91
C LYS A 319 -9.60 -35.48 23.54
N LYS A 320 -10.94 -35.41 23.54
CA LYS A 320 -11.74 -35.17 22.34
C LYS A 320 -11.15 -33.97 21.61
N ALA A 321 -10.69 -34.20 20.38
CA ALA A 321 -10.37 -33.14 19.44
C ALA A 321 -11.65 -32.30 19.26
N GLY A 322 -11.63 -31.07 19.77
CA GLY A 322 -12.68 -30.10 19.53
C GLY A 322 -12.67 -29.76 18.05
N THR A 323 -13.72 -30.14 17.35
CA THR A 323 -14.02 -29.74 15.98
C THR A 323 -13.91 -28.23 15.85
N VAL A 324 -12.83 -27.76 15.21
CA VAL A 324 -12.69 -26.35 14.82
C VAL A 324 -13.72 -26.08 13.73
N ILE A 325 -14.77 -25.34 14.08
CA ILE A 325 -15.82 -24.92 13.15
C ILE A 325 -15.16 -24.04 12.08
N TYR A 326 -15.15 -24.52 10.82
CA TYR A 326 -14.87 -23.71 9.64
C TYR A 326 -15.87 -22.54 9.62
N GLY A 327 -15.39 -21.32 9.86
CA GLY A 327 -16.19 -20.12 9.69
C GLY A 327 -16.60 -19.98 8.22
N GLN A 328 -17.90 -19.92 7.95
CA GLN A 328 -18.43 -19.68 6.61
C GLN A 328 -17.82 -18.40 6.02
N VAL A 329 -17.26 -18.49 4.82
CA VAL A 329 -16.81 -17.34 4.05
C VAL A 329 -18.05 -16.57 3.60
N LYS A 330 -18.39 -15.50 4.33
CA LYS A 330 -19.40 -14.52 3.94
C LYS A 330 -19.00 -13.86 2.62
N LYS A 331 -19.91 -13.86 1.65
CA LYS A 331 -19.73 -13.18 0.35
C LYS A 331 -20.40 -11.81 0.43
N TYR A 332 -19.85 -10.83 -0.27
CA TYR A 332 -20.41 -9.47 -0.32
C TYR A 332 -20.63 -9.03 -1.76
N ARG A 333 -21.63 -8.18 -1.97
CA ARG A 333 -21.89 -7.50 -3.24
C ARG A 333 -22.25 -6.04 -3.00
N LEU A 334 -21.76 -5.18 -3.87
CA LEU A 334 -22.03 -3.75 -3.86
C LEU A 334 -23.38 -3.48 -4.53
N VAL A 335 -24.22 -2.65 -3.92
CA VAL A 335 -25.58 -2.31 -4.39
C VAL A 335 -25.87 -0.84 -4.10
N ASN A 336 -26.70 -0.21 -4.93
CA ASN A 336 -27.26 1.12 -4.69
C ASN A 336 -26.21 2.21 -4.36
N LEU A 337 -25.08 2.24 -5.07
CA LEU A 337 -24.10 3.32 -4.89
C LEU A 337 -24.67 4.64 -5.42
N PRO A 338 -24.52 5.76 -4.67
CA PRO A 338 -24.79 7.09 -5.19
C PRO A 338 -23.96 7.38 -6.45
N LYS A 339 -24.50 8.14 -7.39
CA LYS A 339 -23.84 8.42 -8.68
C LYS A 339 -22.58 9.29 -8.53
N ASP A 340 -22.56 10.11 -7.49
CA ASP A 340 -21.50 11.03 -7.08
C ASP A 340 -20.42 10.35 -6.22
N ALA A 341 -20.66 9.13 -5.74
CA ALA A 341 -19.71 8.40 -4.92
C ALA A 341 -18.47 7.98 -5.73
N ARG A 342 -17.28 8.24 -5.18
CA ARG A 342 -15.98 7.93 -5.79
C ARG A 342 -15.15 7.06 -4.84
N PRO A 343 -15.66 5.86 -4.45
CA PRO A 343 -15.02 5.07 -3.40
C PRO A 343 -13.59 4.69 -3.79
N ILE A 344 -12.71 4.66 -2.81
CA ILE A 344 -11.30 4.29 -3.01
C ILE A 344 -11.11 2.77 -2.85
N LEU A 345 -10.33 2.15 -3.72
CA LEU A 345 -9.87 0.77 -3.61
C LEU A 345 -8.38 0.76 -3.27
N VAL A 346 -8.02 0.21 -2.13
CA VAL A 346 -6.65 0.26 -1.59
C VAL A 346 -5.98 -1.10 -1.70
N PHE A 347 -4.79 -1.12 -2.29
CA PHE A 347 -3.91 -2.28 -2.35
C PHE A 347 -2.66 -2.06 -1.52
N ILE A 348 -2.35 -3.00 -0.62
CA ILE A 348 -1.19 -2.92 0.27
C ILE A 348 -0.23 -4.06 0.00
N ASN A 349 0.98 -3.74 -0.45
CA ASN A 349 2.06 -4.73 -0.50
C ASN A 349 2.71 -4.87 0.88
N THR A 350 2.46 -5.98 1.56
CA THR A 350 2.96 -6.24 2.92
C THR A 350 4.48 -6.45 2.99
N ARG A 351 5.14 -6.68 1.84
CA ARG A 351 6.61 -6.81 1.75
C ARG A 351 7.33 -5.46 1.59
N SER A 352 6.61 -4.41 1.20
CA SER A 352 7.16 -3.05 1.07
C SER A 352 7.18 -2.31 2.42
N GLY A 353 8.03 -1.29 2.59
CA GLY A 353 7.94 -0.33 3.70
C GLY A 353 8.23 -0.88 5.11
N ALA A 354 9.38 -1.53 5.29
CA ALA A 354 9.84 -2.07 6.59
C ALA A 354 8.83 -2.98 7.30
N GLN A 355 8.00 -3.71 6.54
CA GLN A 355 7.01 -4.68 7.03
C GLN A 355 5.92 -4.09 7.94
N ASN A 356 5.63 -2.79 7.83
CA ASN A 356 4.53 -2.14 8.56
C ASN A 356 3.12 -2.41 7.99
N GLY A 357 3.00 -3.28 6.98
CA GLY A 357 1.75 -3.59 6.27
C GLY A 357 0.54 -3.85 7.18
N PRO A 358 0.64 -4.69 8.23
CA PRO A 358 -0.48 -4.95 9.15
C PRO A 358 -0.91 -3.73 9.99
N SER A 359 0.03 -2.85 10.34
CA SER A 359 -0.28 -1.59 11.06
C SER A 359 -0.98 -0.61 10.10
N LEU A 360 -0.46 -0.44 8.89
CA LEU A 360 -1.06 0.41 7.86
C LEU A 360 -2.46 -0.06 7.47
N ARG A 361 -2.63 -1.36 7.20
CA ARG A 361 -3.94 -1.96 6.89
C ARG A 361 -4.97 -1.68 7.97
N ARG A 362 -4.56 -1.82 9.23
CA ARG A 362 -5.43 -1.54 10.38
C ARG A 362 -5.83 -0.07 10.42
N ARG A 363 -4.88 0.86 10.27
CA ARG A 363 -5.18 2.30 10.18
C ARG A 363 -6.16 2.61 9.05
N LEU A 364 -5.95 2.03 7.87
CA LEU A 364 -6.87 2.14 6.73
C LEU A 364 -8.25 1.53 7.02
N ASN A 365 -8.35 0.37 7.66
CA ASN A 365 -9.64 -0.24 8.05
C ASN A 365 -10.41 0.61 9.08
N MET A 366 -9.70 1.39 9.89
CA MET A 366 -10.31 2.31 10.85
C MET A 366 -10.89 3.54 10.15
N LEU A 367 -10.27 4.03 9.08
CA LEU A 367 -10.74 5.18 8.29
C LEU A 367 -11.76 4.79 7.20
N LEU A 368 -11.50 3.72 6.46
CA LEU A 368 -12.28 3.26 5.31
C LEU A 368 -13.16 2.04 5.65
N ASN A 369 -14.01 1.62 4.72
CA ASN A 369 -14.67 0.33 4.83
C ASN A 369 -13.62 -0.78 4.56
N PRO A 370 -13.49 -1.81 5.41
CA PRO A 370 -12.53 -2.91 5.20
C PRO A 370 -12.69 -3.68 3.90
N LEU A 371 -13.85 -3.59 3.22
CA LEU A 371 -14.03 -4.12 1.87
C LEU A 371 -13.28 -3.33 0.79
N GLN A 372 -12.71 -2.18 1.13
CA GLN A 372 -11.87 -1.36 0.26
C GLN A 372 -10.39 -1.73 0.37
N VAL A 373 -9.96 -2.50 1.39
CA VAL A 373 -8.54 -2.66 1.72
C VAL A 373 -8.08 -4.10 1.47
N PHE A 374 -7.27 -4.28 0.43
CA PHE A 374 -6.76 -5.58 0.00
C PHE A 374 -5.25 -5.67 0.19
N GLU A 375 -4.79 -6.80 0.73
CA GLU A 375 -3.36 -7.11 0.78
C GLU A 375 -2.94 -7.83 -0.49
N LEU A 376 -1.81 -7.39 -1.04
CA LEU A 376 -1.15 -8.04 -2.16
C LEU A 376 -0.08 -9.00 -1.63
N ASN A 377 -0.16 -10.25 -2.06
CA ASN A 377 0.83 -11.27 -1.78
C ASN A 377 0.91 -12.25 -2.97
N PRO A 378 1.93 -13.13 -3.05
CA PRO A 378 2.09 -14.02 -4.21
C PRO A 378 0.89 -14.94 -4.51
N PHE A 379 0.02 -15.18 -3.54
CA PHE A 379 -1.17 -16.03 -3.69
C PHE A 379 -2.45 -15.23 -3.93
N GLN A 380 -2.44 -13.92 -3.65
CA GLN A 380 -3.58 -13.03 -3.74
C GLN A 380 -3.15 -11.72 -4.41
N GLY A 381 -3.45 -11.64 -5.71
CA GLY A 381 -3.25 -10.44 -6.51
C GLY A 381 -4.38 -9.43 -6.42
N PRO A 382 -4.28 -8.33 -7.18
CA PRO A 382 -5.27 -7.26 -7.22
C PRO A 382 -6.63 -7.69 -7.80
N ASP A 383 -6.68 -8.81 -8.53
CA ASP A 383 -7.88 -9.29 -9.24
C ASP A 383 -9.11 -9.40 -8.34
N ALA A 384 -8.93 -9.80 -7.07
CA ALA A 384 -10.04 -9.97 -6.13
C ALA A 384 -10.73 -8.62 -5.80
N GLY A 385 -9.94 -7.56 -5.62
CA GLY A 385 -10.45 -6.21 -5.36
C GLY A 385 -11.07 -5.60 -6.61
N LEU A 386 -10.38 -5.70 -7.75
CA LEU A 386 -10.87 -5.21 -9.05
C LEU A 386 -12.19 -5.88 -9.44
N LYS A 387 -12.33 -7.18 -9.21
CA LYS A 387 -13.60 -7.90 -9.46
C LYS A 387 -14.74 -7.41 -8.57
N LEU A 388 -14.48 -7.10 -7.29
CA LEU A 388 -15.50 -6.56 -6.39
C LEU A 388 -15.98 -5.17 -6.83
N PHE A 389 -15.09 -4.35 -7.37
CA PHE A 389 -15.36 -2.99 -7.83
C PHE A 389 -15.74 -2.91 -9.32
N SER A 390 -15.85 -4.05 -10.02
CA SER A 390 -16.16 -4.09 -11.46
C SER A 390 -17.46 -3.38 -11.87
N SER A 391 -18.44 -3.31 -10.97
CA SER A 391 -19.71 -2.64 -11.20
C SER A 391 -19.79 -1.23 -10.62
N VAL A 392 -18.69 -0.72 -10.06
CA VAL A 392 -18.64 0.60 -9.44
C VAL A 392 -18.17 1.61 -10.48
N PRO A 393 -18.95 2.64 -10.81
CA PRO A 393 -18.48 3.72 -11.68
C PRO A 393 -17.49 4.61 -10.91
N ASN A 394 -16.54 5.23 -11.62
CA ASN A 394 -15.71 6.34 -11.13
C ASN A 394 -14.95 6.10 -9.79
N PHE A 395 -14.65 4.85 -9.45
CA PHE A 395 -13.81 4.54 -8.28
C PHE A 395 -12.34 4.90 -8.54
N ARG A 396 -11.60 5.15 -7.47
CA ARG A 396 -10.16 5.46 -7.49
C ARG A 396 -9.37 4.33 -6.89
N VAL A 397 -8.11 4.17 -7.28
CA VAL A 397 -7.23 3.13 -6.71
C VAL A 397 -6.09 3.80 -5.95
N LEU A 398 -5.74 3.29 -4.77
CA LEU A 398 -4.55 3.67 -4.01
C LEU A 398 -3.64 2.47 -3.83
N VAL A 399 -2.41 2.58 -4.31
CA VAL A 399 -1.41 1.52 -4.19
C VAL A 399 -0.37 1.90 -3.14
N CYS A 400 -0.35 1.15 -2.05
CA CYS A 400 0.65 1.26 -0.98
C CYS A 400 1.81 0.32 -1.28
N GLY A 401 2.87 0.83 -1.90
CA GLY A 401 3.97 0.02 -2.42
C GLY A 401 5.10 0.87 -3.02
N GLY A 402 6.00 0.20 -3.76
CA GLY A 402 6.96 0.87 -4.65
C GLY A 402 6.56 0.69 -6.12
N ASP A 403 7.44 1.12 -7.04
CA ASP A 403 7.20 1.16 -8.49
C ASP A 403 6.74 -0.20 -9.08
N GLY A 404 7.41 -1.31 -8.71
CA GLY A 404 6.99 -2.65 -9.15
C GLY A 404 5.60 -3.09 -8.66
N THR A 405 5.15 -2.64 -7.49
CA THR A 405 3.78 -2.92 -7.02
C THR A 405 2.76 -2.15 -7.88
N ILE A 406 3.10 -0.93 -8.28
CA ILE A 406 2.23 -0.08 -9.11
C ILE A 406 2.08 -0.70 -10.50
N ALA A 407 3.19 -1.14 -11.12
CA ALA A 407 3.18 -1.86 -12.38
C ALA A 407 2.26 -3.10 -12.32
N TRP A 408 2.37 -3.92 -11.26
CA TRP A 408 1.52 -5.10 -11.08
C TRP A 408 0.03 -4.77 -10.99
N VAL A 409 -0.35 -3.69 -10.31
CA VAL A 409 -1.75 -3.26 -10.23
C VAL A 409 -2.24 -2.73 -11.58
N LEU A 410 -1.41 -1.97 -12.30
CA LEU A 410 -1.76 -1.44 -13.63
C LEU A 410 -1.92 -2.54 -14.67
N ASP A 411 -1.10 -3.58 -14.62
CA ASP A 411 -1.24 -4.79 -15.46
C ASP A 411 -2.59 -5.48 -15.21
N ALA A 412 -3.01 -5.55 -13.95
CA ALA A 412 -4.29 -6.13 -13.61
C ALA A 412 -5.46 -5.24 -14.07
N ILE A 413 -5.37 -3.92 -13.91
CA ILE A 413 -6.39 -3.00 -14.41
C ILE A 413 -6.55 -3.13 -15.93
N GLU A 414 -5.44 -3.23 -16.66
CA GLU A 414 -5.44 -3.48 -18.10
C GLU A 414 -6.15 -4.79 -18.46
N LYS A 415 -5.81 -5.87 -17.77
CA LYS A 415 -6.40 -7.19 -18.02
C LYS A 415 -7.91 -7.21 -17.81
N PHE A 416 -8.43 -6.43 -16.86
CA PHE A 416 -9.87 -6.32 -16.61
C PHE A 416 -10.60 -5.47 -17.66
N ASN A 417 -9.89 -4.67 -18.45
CA ASN A 417 -10.39 -3.87 -19.57
C ASN A 417 -11.67 -3.08 -19.22
N PHE A 418 -11.58 -2.26 -18.17
CA PHE A 418 -12.66 -1.36 -17.75
C PHE A 418 -13.01 -0.36 -18.86
N GLU A 419 -14.30 -0.08 -19.04
CA GLU A 419 -14.78 0.95 -19.97
C GLU A 419 -14.19 2.34 -19.64
N SER A 420 -14.16 2.67 -18.34
CA SER A 420 -13.44 3.81 -17.78
C SER A 420 -12.43 3.30 -16.75
N PRO A 421 -11.13 3.18 -17.11
CA PRO A 421 -10.11 2.70 -16.18
C PRO A 421 -9.99 3.63 -14.96
N PRO A 422 -9.91 3.06 -13.75
CA PRO A 422 -9.80 3.88 -12.53
C PRO A 422 -8.42 4.53 -12.44
N PRO A 423 -8.32 5.82 -12.07
CA PRO A 423 -7.03 6.47 -11.90
C PRO A 423 -6.34 5.99 -10.62
N VAL A 424 -5.00 5.88 -10.65
CA VAL A 424 -4.19 5.28 -9.58
C VAL A 424 -3.36 6.31 -8.82
N ALA A 425 -3.54 6.41 -7.50
CA ALA A 425 -2.68 7.13 -6.56
C ALA A 425 -1.65 6.21 -5.89
N ILE A 426 -0.58 6.82 -5.38
CA ILE A 426 0.55 6.10 -4.79
C ILE A 426 0.74 6.52 -3.33
N LEU A 427 0.87 5.54 -2.43
CA LEU A 427 1.47 5.74 -1.12
C LEU A 427 2.89 5.14 -1.14
N PRO A 428 3.95 5.97 -1.13
CA PRO A 428 5.33 5.52 -1.35
C PRO A 428 5.88 4.72 -0.16
N LEU A 429 5.88 3.39 -0.31
CA LEU A 429 6.47 2.45 0.66
C LEU A 429 7.73 1.76 0.12
N GLY A 430 8.11 2.01 -1.13
CA GLY A 430 9.33 1.48 -1.76
C GLY A 430 10.60 2.25 -1.39
N THR A 431 11.73 1.89 -2.01
CA THR A 431 13.03 2.53 -1.77
C THR A 431 13.29 3.73 -2.68
N GLY A 432 13.04 3.60 -4.00
CA GLY A 432 13.21 4.64 -5.02
C GLY A 432 12.02 5.59 -5.11
N ASN A 433 10.83 5.03 -5.38
CA ASN A 433 9.55 5.75 -5.47
C ASN A 433 9.60 6.90 -6.49
N ASP A 434 10.26 6.70 -7.63
CA ASP A 434 10.48 7.74 -8.63
C ASP A 434 9.15 8.19 -9.26
N LEU A 435 8.25 7.26 -9.58
CA LEU A 435 6.93 7.60 -10.10
C LEU A 435 6.09 8.39 -9.09
N SER A 436 6.22 8.06 -7.80
CA SER A 436 5.57 8.78 -6.70
C SER A 436 6.04 10.23 -6.59
N ARG A 437 7.34 10.49 -6.83
CA ARG A 437 7.92 11.84 -6.78
C ARG A 437 7.40 12.71 -7.90
N VAL A 438 7.37 12.17 -9.13
CA VAL A 438 6.87 12.88 -10.32
C VAL A 438 5.38 13.19 -10.20
N LEU A 439 4.61 12.28 -9.60
CA LEU A 439 3.19 12.48 -9.30
C LEU A 439 2.94 13.27 -7.99
N GLN A 440 3.98 13.84 -7.39
CA GLN A 440 3.93 14.71 -6.21
C GLN A 440 3.40 14.05 -4.91
N TRP A 441 3.42 12.71 -4.84
CA TRP A 441 3.13 11.94 -3.62
C TRP A 441 4.33 11.84 -2.67
N GLY A 442 5.53 12.22 -3.14
CA GLY A 442 6.75 12.28 -2.35
C GLY A 442 7.59 11.00 -2.36
N GLY A 443 8.72 11.02 -1.65
CA GLY A 443 9.73 9.95 -1.69
C GLY A 443 9.58 8.83 -0.65
N GLY A 444 8.65 8.96 0.30
CA GLY A 444 8.42 7.96 1.34
C GLY A 444 7.35 8.39 2.34
N PHE A 445 6.73 7.41 2.99
CA PHE A 445 5.78 7.61 4.09
C PHE A 445 6.45 7.30 5.43
N SER A 446 6.80 8.32 6.22
CA SER A 446 7.41 8.16 7.55
C SER A 446 6.36 8.37 8.66
N LYS A 447 6.49 7.62 9.78
CA LYS A 447 5.58 7.72 10.94
C LYS A 447 5.79 8.97 11.81
N PHE A 448 6.92 9.67 11.66
CA PHE A 448 7.33 10.73 12.58
C PHE A 448 7.47 12.11 11.91
N GLU A 449 7.60 12.16 10.58
CA GLU A 449 7.86 13.40 9.81
C GLU A 449 6.99 13.50 8.55
N GLY A 450 6.04 12.58 8.33
CA GLY A 450 5.21 12.49 7.13
C GLY A 450 3.75 12.97 7.33
N PRO A 451 3.01 13.19 6.24
CA PRO A 451 1.58 13.52 6.30
C PRO A 451 0.80 12.39 6.97
N THR A 452 -0.23 12.72 7.75
CA THR A 452 -1.10 11.71 8.36
C THR A 452 -1.83 10.92 7.27
N LEU A 453 -2.25 9.68 7.57
CA LEU A 453 -3.03 8.88 6.63
C LEU A 453 -4.36 9.57 6.24
N SER A 454 -4.94 10.36 7.14
CA SER A 454 -6.13 11.18 6.85
C SER A 454 -5.81 12.25 5.80
N ASN A 455 -4.65 12.91 5.89
CA ASN A 455 -4.22 13.89 4.89
C ASN A 455 -3.99 13.22 3.54
N VAL A 456 -3.38 12.04 3.51
CA VAL A 456 -3.22 11.28 2.26
C VAL A 456 -4.58 10.97 1.63
N LEU A 457 -5.57 10.51 2.40
CA LEU A 457 -6.90 10.22 1.87
C LEU A 457 -7.58 11.49 1.34
N HIS A 458 -7.45 12.61 2.04
CA HIS A 458 -7.93 13.91 1.58
C HIS A 458 -7.26 14.33 0.27
N ASP A 459 -5.93 14.20 0.18
CA ASP A 459 -5.16 14.51 -1.01
C ASP A 459 -5.56 13.61 -2.19
N VAL A 460 -5.86 12.33 -1.95
CA VAL A 460 -6.33 11.39 -2.98
C VAL A 460 -7.72 11.75 -3.48
N ASP A 461 -8.60 12.29 -2.64
CA ASP A 461 -9.93 12.74 -3.05
C ASP A 461 -9.89 14.00 -3.93
N HIS A 462 -8.95 14.91 -3.67
CA HIS A 462 -8.77 16.16 -4.41
C HIS A 462 -7.69 16.10 -5.50
N ALA A 463 -7.05 14.94 -5.70
CA ALA A 463 -6.00 14.76 -6.70
C ALA A 463 -6.53 14.96 -8.13
N ALA A 464 -5.68 15.55 -8.98
CA ALA A 464 -5.95 15.70 -10.40
C ALA A 464 -5.66 14.39 -11.13
N VAL A 465 -6.47 14.07 -12.15
CA VAL A 465 -6.19 12.96 -13.06
C VAL A 465 -5.14 13.42 -14.07
N THR A 466 -4.10 12.62 -14.26
CA THR A 466 -3.06 12.82 -15.27
C THR A 466 -2.80 11.52 -16.02
N MET A 467 -2.06 11.60 -17.12
CA MET A 467 -1.68 10.44 -17.90
C MET A 467 -0.19 10.17 -17.74
N VAL A 468 0.17 8.90 -17.83
CA VAL A 468 1.57 8.45 -17.90
C VAL A 468 1.69 7.48 -19.06
N ASP A 469 2.67 7.69 -19.92
CA ASP A 469 3.01 6.80 -21.02
C ASP A 469 3.57 5.49 -20.47
N ARG A 470 3.14 4.39 -21.07
CA ARG A 470 3.64 3.06 -20.83
C ARG A 470 4.24 2.53 -22.11
N TRP A 471 5.44 2.00 -21.99
CA TRP A 471 6.30 1.62 -23.09
C TRP A 471 6.44 0.11 -23.14
N LYS A 472 6.43 -0.44 -24.36
CA LYS A 472 6.71 -1.83 -24.63
C LYS A 472 8.18 -1.96 -25.00
N VAL A 473 8.86 -2.94 -24.40
CA VAL A 473 10.25 -3.28 -24.66
C VAL A 473 10.30 -4.67 -25.27
N ASP A 474 10.55 -4.75 -26.57
CA ASP A 474 10.76 -6.00 -27.30
C ASP A 474 12.24 -6.38 -27.24
N ILE A 475 12.54 -7.51 -26.59
CA ILE A 475 13.89 -8.03 -26.38
C ILE A 475 14.11 -9.19 -27.36
N LYS A 476 15.01 -8.98 -28.33
CA LYS A 476 15.41 -9.98 -29.32
C LYS A 476 16.85 -10.40 -29.02
N GLU A 477 17.04 -11.60 -28.47
CA GLU A 477 18.36 -12.19 -28.24
C GLU A 477 18.79 -12.98 -29.47
N GLU A 478 20.04 -12.81 -29.90
CA GLU A 478 20.66 -13.65 -30.91
C GLU A 478 21.05 -14.99 -30.28
N ASN A 479 20.74 -16.10 -30.96
CA ASN A 479 21.11 -17.42 -30.46
C ASN A 479 22.63 -17.60 -30.57
N PRO A 480 23.35 -17.91 -29.47
CA PRO A 480 24.81 -18.11 -29.51
C PRO A 480 25.23 -19.39 -30.25
N ASN A 481 24.29 -20.30 -30.56
CA ASN A 481 24.55 -21.55 -31.29
C ASN A 481 23.99 -21.48 -32.72
N GLY A 482 24.68 -20.75 -33.59
CA GLY A 482 24.46 -20.80 -35.04
C GLY A 482 24.95 -22.12 -35.66
N ASN A 483 24.26 -23.23 -35.41
CA ASN A 483 24.34 -24.39 -36.31
C ASN A 483 23.14 -24.36 -37.25
N SER A 484 23.37 -23.80 -38.44
CA SER A 484 22.44 -23.66 -39.55
C SER A 484 22.11 -25.01 -40.23
N ASN A 485 21.72 -26.04 -39.48
CA ASN A 485 21.33 -27.35 -40.04
C ASN A 485 20.19 -28.02 -39.25
N ASN A 486 19.14 -27.27 -38.92
CA ASN A 486 17.85 -27.90 -38.62
C ASN A 486 16.70 -27.06 -39.18
N THR A 487 16.22 -27.49 -40.33
CA THR A 487 14.96 -27.09 -40.96
C THR A 487 13.77 -27.58 -40.13
N ASN A 488 13.56 -26.98 -38.95
CA ASN A 488 12.30 -27.06 -38.19
C ASN A 488 12.20 -25.89 -37.20
N GLY A 489 11.76 -24.74 -37.72
CA GLY A 489 10.87 -23.76 -37.07
C GLY A 489 11.02 -23.42 -35.58
N ASN A 490 12.23 -23.12 -35.08
CA ASN A 490 12.36 -22.54 -33.73
C ASN A 490 12.59 -21.03 -33.82
N SER A 491 11.49 -20.28 -33.81
CA SER A 491 11.45 -18.81 -33.83
C SER A 491 12.39 -18.19 -32.78
N ASN A 492 13.13 -17.14 -33.15
CA ASN A 492 13.82 -16.25 -32.21
C ASN A 492 12.87 -15.94 -31.03
N LYS A 493 13.28 -16.27 -29.80
CA LYS A 493 12.43 -16.13 -28.63
C LYS A 493 12.40 -14.67 -28.19
N THR A 494 11.55 -13.86 -28.82
CA THR A 494 11.31 -12.48 -28.40
C THR A 494 10.64 -12.46 -27.03
N ARG A 495 11.26 -11.78 -26.06
CA ARG A 495 10.66 -11.52 -24.75
C ARG A 495 10.12 -10.11 -24.72
N VAL A 496 8.92 -9.93 -24.19
CA VAL A 496 8.30 -8.61 -24.06
C VAL A 496 8.32 -8.21 -22.59
N LYS A 497 8.80 -7.00 -22.32
CA LYS A 497 8.68 -6.32 -21.02
C LYS A 497 7.96 -4.98 -21.20
N PHE A 498 7.52 -4.39 -20.10
CA PHE A 498 6.94 -3.06 -20.09
C PHE A 498 7.76 -2.14 -19.19
N MET A 499 7.83 -0.87 -19.57
CA MET A 499 8.56 0.18 -18.87
C MET A 499 7.62 1.36 -18.61
N MET A 500 7.73 1.96 -17.43
CA MET A 500 7.01 3.15 -17.01
C MET A 500 7.93 4.29 -16.60
N ASN A 501 9.08 4.00 -16.00
CA ASN A 501 9.97 5.03 -15.47
C ASN A 501 11.18 5.19 -16.38
N TYR A 502 12.00 4.15 -16.49
CA TYR A 502 13.26 4.21 -17.21
C TYR A 502 13.87 2.83 -17.48
N LEU A 503 14.73 2.79 -18.49
CA LEU A 503 15.58 1.66 -18.84
C LEU A 503 17.04 2.12 -18.81
N GLY A 504 17.91 1.38 -18.13
CA GLY A 504 19.34 1.64 -18.08
C GLY A 504 20.15 0.46 -18.61
N ILE A 505 21.23 0.73 -19.34
CA ILE A 505 22.26 -0.24 -19.73
C ILE A 505 23.64 0.28 -19.30
N GLY A 506 24.47 -0.59 -18.75
CA GLY A 506 25.84 -0.26 -18.31
C GLY A 506 25.99 -0.11 -16.79
N CYS A 507 26.81 0.84 -16.36
CA CYS A 507 27.33 0.92 -14.98
C CYS A 507 26.23 0.96 -13.91
N ASP A 508 25.17 1.73 -14.13
CA ASP A 508 24.03 1.79 -13.22
C ASP A 508 23.26 0.46 -13.14
N ALA A 509 22.98 -0.14 -14.30
CA ALA A 509 22.28 -1.42 -14.36
C ALA A 509 23.08 -2.53 -13.68
N LYS A 510 24.42 -2.44 -13.72
CA LYS A 510 25.31 -3.35 -12.99
C LYS A 510 25.15 -3.20 -11.48
N VAL A 511 25.14 -1.98 -10.95
CA VAL A 511 24.89 -1.71 -9.52
C VAL A 511 23.52 -2.26 -9.09
N ALA A 512 22.48 -2.03 -9.91
CA ALA A 512 21.16 -2.58 -9.67
C ALA A 512 21.15 -4.11 -9.66
N TYR A 513 21.85 -4.75 -10.62
CA TYR A 513 21.99 -6.21 -10.71
C TYR A 513 22.67 -6.81 -9.48
N GLU A 514 23.82 -6.28 -9.07
CA GLU A 514 24.54 -6.77 -7.90
C GLU A 514 23.75 -6.57 -6.60
N PHE A 515 23.08 -5.42 -6.46
CA PHE A 515 22.17 -5.17 -5.35
C PHE A 515 21.03 -6.20 -5.32
N HIS A 516 20.45 -6.53 -6.47
CA HIS A 516 19.36 -7.49 -6.57
C HIS A 516 19.81 -8.90 -6.20
N VAL A 517 20.91 -9.39 -6.76
CA VAL A 517 21.48 -10.71 -6.44
C VAL A 517 21.78 -10.80 -4.93
N ASN A 518 22.45 -9.79 -4.38
CA ASN A 518 22.74 -9.74 -2.95
C ASN A 518 21.48 -9.74 -2.07
N ARG A 519 20.38 -9.16 -2.56
CA ARG A 519 19.07 -9.14 -1.88
C ARG A 519 18.38 -10.50 -1.92
N GLU A 520 18.45 -11.20 -3.05
CA GLU A 520 17.91 -12.56 -3.17
C GLU A 520 18.67 -13.57 -2.32
N GLU A 521 20.00 -13.45 -2.25
CA GLU A 521 20.83 -14.33 -1.43
C GLU A 521 20.67 -14.08 0.08
N ASN A 522 20.35 -12.84 0.50
CA ASN A 522 20.32 -12.45 1.90
C ASN A 522 19.07 -11.63 2.29
N PRO A 523 17.84 -12.15 2.14
CA PRO A 523 16.61 -11.37 2.30
C PRO A 523 16.45 -10.73 3.69
N ASP A 524 16.93 -11.41 4.75
CA ASP A 524 16.81 -10.94 6.14
C ASP A 524 17.61 -9.64 6.41
N LYS A 525 18.57 -9.30 5.55
CA LYS A 525 19.40 -8.09 5.67
C LYS A 525 18.77 -6.83 5.06
N TYR A 526 17.60 -6.95 4.40
CA TYR A 526 16.93 -5.90 3.64
C TYR A 526 15.57 -5.52 4.23
N TYR A 527 15.55 -5.22 5.53
CA TYR A 527 14.32 -4.96 6.29
C TYR A 527 13.92 -3.48 6.39
N SER A 528 14.77 -2.53 5.96
CA SER A 528 14.52 -1.09 6.13
C SER A 528 14.91 -0.29 4.89
N GLN A 529 14.11 0.72 4.54
CA GLN A 529 14.38 1.62 3.41
C GLN A 529 15.75 2.30 3.54
N PHE A 530 16.09 2.77 4.74
CA PHE A 530 17.38 3.41 5.01
C PHE A 530 18.55 2.43 4.81
N VAL A 531 18.43 1.22 5.35
CA VAL A 531 19.45 0.17 5.20
C VAL A 531 19.61 -0.23 3.73
N ASN A 532 18.50 -0.32 2.99
CA ASN A 532 18.52 -0.63 1.57
C ASN A 532 19.24 0.45 0.77
N LYS A 533 18.99 1.74 1.06
CA LYS A 533 19.72 2.86 0.44
C LYS A 533 21.22 2.82 0.73
N LEU A 534 21.61 2.54 1.98
CA LEU A 534 23.02 2.45 2.35
C LEU A 534 23.74 1.29 1.65
N ARG A 535 23.07 0.13 1.50
CA ARG A 535 23.62 -1.00 0.76
C ARG A 535 23.76 -0.68 -0.74
N TYR A 536 22.77 -0.02 -1.33
CA TYR A 536 22.86 0.43 -2.73
C TYR A 536 24.05 1.38 -2.93
N ALA A 537 24.25 2.35 -2.03
CA ALA A 537 25.41 3.24 -2.05
C ALA A 537 26.74 2.49 -1.94
N LYS A 538 26.80 1.42 -1.14
CA LYS A 538 27.99 0.57 -1.02
C LYS A 538 28.32 -0.16 -2.33
N GLU A 539 27.33 -0.74 -3.00
CA GLU A 539 27.56 -1.39 -4.31
C GLU A 539 27.93 -0.36 -5.38
N GLY A 540 27.29 0.83 -5.36
CA GLY A 540 27.70 1.96 -6.22
C GLY A 540 29.16 2.36 -6.01
N ALA A 541 29.65 2.37 -4.77
CA ALA A 541 31.05 2.67 -4.47
C ALA A 541 32.05 1.62 -5.00
N ARG A 542 31.63 0.36 -5.14
CA ARG A 542 32.45 -0.70 -5.73
C ARG A 542 32.59 -0.52 -7.24
N GLU A 543 31.48 -0.20 -7.92
CA GLU A 543 31.52 0.00 -9.38
C GLU A 543 32.40 1.18 -9.79
N ILE A 544 32.55 2.19 -8.93
CA ILE A 544 33.52 3.29 -9.16
C ILE A 544 34.95 2.77 -9.33
N MET A 545 35.32 1.69 -8.65
CA MET A 545 36.65 1.08 -8.74
C MET A 545 36.78 0.12 -9.92
N ASP A 546 35.74 -0.67 -10.18
CA ASP A 546 35.79 -1.78 -11.14
C ASP A 546 35.64 -1.34 -12.61
N ARG A 547 34.93 -0.23 -12.87
CA ARG A 547 34.66 0.33 -14.23
C ARG A 547 34.32 -0.73 -15.28
N ALA A 548 33.47 -1.70 -14.93
CA ALA A 548 33.28 -2.89 -15.75
C ALA A 548 32.52 -2.62 -17.06
N CYS A 549 31.90 -1.44 -17.19
CA CYS A 549 31.14 -1.03 -18.37
C CYS A 549 31.89 0.00 -19.23
N ALA A 550 33.22 0.13 -19.07
CA ALA A 550 34.02 1.07 -19.84
C ALA A 550 33.92 0.86 -21.36
N ASP A 551 33.73 -0.39 -21.81
CA ASP A 551 33.69 -0.73 -23.24
C ASP A 551 32.32 -0.47 -23.91
N LEU A 552 31.34 0.10 -23.19
CA LEU A 552 29.98 0.33 -23.67
C LEU A 552 29.90 1.03 -25.04
N PRO A 553 30.66 2.11 -25.34
CA PRO A 553 30.57 2.83 -26.60
C PRO A 553 31.00 2.04 -27.83
N TRP A 554 31.75 0.94 -27.65
CA TRP A 554 32.24 0.09 -28.75
C TRP A 554 31.40 -1.15 -28.97
N GLN A 555 30.48 -1.46 -28.05
CA GLN A 555 29.71 -2.69 -28.06
C GLN A 555 28.19 -2.44 -28.11
N VAL A 556 27.77 -1.18 -27.98
CA VAL A 556 26.37 -0.76 -28.00
C VAL A 556 26.17 0.30 -29.08
N TRP A 557 25.12 0.15 -29.88
CA TRP A 557 24.68 1.14 -30.87
C TRP A 557 23.27 1.60 -30.56
N LEU A 558 23.00 2.87 -30.82
CA LEU A 558 21.74 3.53 -30.54
C LEU A 558 21.14 4.07 -31.83
N ASP A 559 19.92 3.64 -32.14
CA ASP A 559 19.07 4.17 -33.20
C ASP A 559 17.84 4.84 -32.55
N VAL A 560 17.57 6.08 -32.92
CA VAL A 560 16.42 6.86 -32.43
C VAL A 560 15.62 7.36 -33.61
N ASP A 561 14.38 6.91 -33.72
CA ASP A 561 13.46 7.21 -34.84
C ASP A 561 14.10 6.95 -36.23
N GLY A 562 14.92 5.91 -36.35
CA GLY A 562 15.60 5.54 -37.62
C GLY A 562 16.88 6.32 -37.90
N LYS A 563 17.42 7.05 -36.91
CA LYS A 563 18.70 7.77 -37.00
C LYS A 563 19.69 7.17 -36.02
N ASP A 564 20.87 6.82 -36.53
CA ASP A 564 22.01 6.40 -35.70
C ASP A 564 22.54 7.58 -34.87
N ILE A 565 22.55 7.40 -33.55
CA ILE A 565 23.03 8.39 -32.58
C ILE A 565 24.39 7.92 -32.05
N ALA A 566 25.41 8.77 -32.18
CA ALA A 566 26.75 8.45 -31.70
C ALA A 566 26.82 8.49 -30.16
N ILE A 567 27.15 7.35 -29.54
CA ILE A 567 27.40 7.26 -28.11
C ILE A 567 28.80 7.86 -27.82
N PRO A 568 28.93 8.77 -26.84
CA PRO A 568 30.23 9.33 -26.49
C PRO A 568 31.24 8.29 -26.01
N LYS A 569 32.52 8.49 -26.35
CA LYS A 569 33.61 7.54 -26.04
C LYS A 569 33.89 7.37 -24.54
N ASP A 570 33.46 8.33 -23.73
CA ASP A 570 33.61 8.31 -22.27
C ASP A 570 32.38 7.72 -21.56
N ALA A 571 31.33 7.33 -22.29
CA ALA A 571 30.10 6.81 -21.69
C ALA A 571 30.29 5.39 -21.15
N GLU A 572 29.89 5.16 -19.91
CA GLU A 572 29.84 3.84 -19.26
C GLU A 572 28.40 3.39 -18.96
N GLY A 573 27.43 4.28 -19.23
CA GLY A 573 26.02 4.01 -19.05
C GLY A 573 25.18 4.82 -20.04
N LEU A 574 24.13 4.18 -20.53
CA LEU A 574 23.09 4.76 -21.38
C LEU A 574 21.74 4.56 -20.69
N ILE A 575 20.98 5.64 -20.54
CA ILE A 575 19.72 5.64 -19.79
C ILE A 575 18.64 6.25 -20.68
N VAL A 576 17.54 5.53 -20.83
CA VAL A 576 16.32 5.95 -21.50
C VAL A 576 15.27 6.28 -20.44
N LEU A 577 14.71 7.47 -20.48
CA LEU A 577 13.83 8.04 -19.47
C LEU A 577 12.45 8.32 -20.06
N ASN A 578 11.41 8.03 -19.29
CA ASN A 578 10.03 8.49 -19.53
C ASN A 578 9.60 9.56 -18.51
N ILE A 579 10.25 9.61 -17.34
CA ILE A 579 9.87 10.50 -16.26
C ILE A 579 11.07 11.31 -15.76
N GLY A 580 10.81 12.51 -15.23
CA GLY A 580 11.80 13.41 -14.63
C GLY A 580 12.21 13.04 -13.20
N SER A 581 12.38 11.75 -12.94
CA SER A 581 12.90 11.27 -11.65
C SER A 581 13.66 9.97 -11.85
N TYR A 582 14.90 9.98 -11.41
CA TYR A 582 15.82 8.86 -11.49
C TYR A 582 16.52 8.62 -10.15
N MET A 583 16.79 7.37 -9.79
CA MET A 583 17.56 7.00 -8.60
C MET A 583 17.06 7.67 -7.30
N GLY A 584 15.73 7.81 -7.16
CA GLY A 584 15.12 8.40 -5.98
C GLY A 584 15.06 9.93 -6.00
N GLY A 585 14.82 10.54 -7.17
CA GLY A 585 14.50 11.96 -7.30
C GLY A 585 15.50 12.84 -8.05
N VAL A 586 16.51 12.25 -8.70
CA VAL A 586 17.46 12.99 -9.53
C VAL A 586 16.83 13.27 -10.88
N ASP A 587 16.81 14.53 -11.31
CA ASP A 587 16.46 14.90 -12.67
C ASP A 587 17.71 14.79 -13.56
N LEU A 588 17.66 13.95 -14.58
CA LEU A 588 18.77 13.76 -15.52
C LEU A 588 18.63 14.62 -16.78
N TRP A 589 17.45 15.18 -17.05
CA TRP A 589 17.14 15.88 -18.30
C TRP A 589 17.06 17.40 -18.14
N GLN A 590 16.53 17.89 -17.01
CA GLN A 590 16.29 19.32 -16.74
C GLN A 590 17.13 19.85 -15.55
N ASN A 591 18.31 19.27 -15.33
CA ASN A 591 19.21 19.66 -14.23
C ASN A 591 20.09 20.90 -14.53
N ASP A 592 19.84 21.61 -15.62
CA ASP A 592 20.46 22.90 -15.92
C ASP A 592 19.38 23.93 -16.33
N SER A 593 19.64 25.19 -16.00
CA SER A 593 18.81 26.33 -16.37
C SER A 593 19.10 26.85 -17.78
N GLU A 594 20.27 26.54 -18.35
CA GLU A 594 20.68 26.98 -19.68
C GLU A 594 21.05 25.79 -20.56
N HIS A 595 20.33 25.64 -21.66
CA HIS A 595 20.48 24.56 -22.60
C HIS A 595 20.59 25.12 -24.01
N ASP A 596 21.75 24.90 -24.65
CA ASP A 596 22.06 25.38 -26.00
C ASP A 596 21.68 24.34 -27.09
N ASP A 597 20.79 23.39 -26.75
CA ASP A 597 20.32 22.35 -27.65
C ASP A 597 18.84 22.53 -28.03
N ASN A 598 18.41 21.80 -29.06
CA ASN A 598 17.07 21.89 -29.64
C ASN A 598 16.09 20.85 -29.08
N PHE A 599 16.35 20.31 -27.89
CA PHE A 599 15.48 19.28 -27.29
C PHE A 599 14.27 19.90 -26.60
N ASN A 600 13.14 19.19 -26.62
CA ASN A 600 11.96 19.63 -25.90
C ASN A 600 12.08 19.32 -24.40
N ARG A 601 11.25 20.02 -23.61
CA ARG A 601 11.09 19.71 -22.20
C ARG A 601 10.50 18.31 -22.05
N GLN A 602 11.10 17.50 -21.17
CA GLN A 602 10.62 16.16 -20.87
C GLN A 602 9.19 16.20 -20.29
N SER A 603 8.36 15.28 -20.77
CA SER A 603 7.01 15.04 -20.27
C SER A 603 6.74 13.54 -20.17
N MET A 604 5.93 13.13 -19.19
CA MET A 604 5.59 11.72 -18.98
C MET A 604 4.40 11.23 -19.82
N HIS A 605 3.88 12.07 -20.74
CA HIS A 605 2.65 11.79 -21.50
C HIS A 605 2.67 12.34 -22.93
N ASP A 606 3.85 12.70 -23.45
CA ASP A 606 4.05 13.25 -24.79
C ASP A 606 4.37 12.18 -25.85
N LYS A 607 4.48 10.91 -25.44
CA LYS A 607 4.86 9.76 -26.26
C LYS A 607 6.28 9.89 -26.84
N MET A 608 7.15 10.56 -26.11
CA MET A 608 8.58 10.66 -26.40
C MET A 608 9.39 10.11 -25.23
N LEU A 609 10.60 9.64 -25.53
CA LEU A 609 11.57 9.18 -24.55
C LEU A 609 12.84 10.02 -24.66
N GLU A 610 13.43 10.31 -23.52
CA GLU A 610 14.70 11.00 -23.41
C GLU A 610 15.85 10.03 -23.25
N VAL A 611 16.95 10.27 -23.97
CA VAL A 611 18.15 9.42 -23.90
C VAL A 611 19.33 10.24 -23.40
N VAL A 612 19.93 9.77 -22.31
CA VAL A 612 21.10 10.39 -21.68
C VAL A 612 22.25 9.39 -21.51
N CYS A 613 23.47 9.92 -21.50
CA CYS A 613 24.69 9.18 -21.20
C CYS A 613 25.32 9.63 -19.89
N VAL A 614 25.95 8.68 -19.20
CA VAL A 614 26.77 8.90 -18.01
C VAL A 614 28.14 8.24 -18.17
N SER A 615 29.19 8.93 -17.73
CA SER A 615 30.59 8.53 -17.85
C SER A 615 31.09 7.67 -16.68
N GLY A 616 30.18 7.05 -15.91
CA GLY A 616 30.49 6.09 -14.85
C GLY A 616 29.77 6.33 -13.51
N ALA A 617 29.96 5.39 -12.58
CA ALA A 617 29.34 5.41 -11.24
C ALA A 617 29.72 6.63 -10.39
N TRP A 618 30.91 7.21 -10.61
CA TRP A 618 31.32 8.43 -9.91
C TRP A 618 30.49 9.64 -10.34
N GLN A 619 30.19 9.77 -11.64
CA GLN A 619 29.32 10.82 -12.13
C GLN A 619 27.89 10.65 -11.61
N LEU A 620 27.39 9.41 -11.55
CA LEU A 620 26.10 9.10 -10.93
C LEU A 620 26.04 9.50 -9.44
N GLY A 621 27.12 9.27 -8.70
CA GLY A 621 27.24 9.74 -7.31
C GLY A 621 27.19 11.27 -7.19
N LYS A 622 27.89 11.99 -8.08
CA LYS A 622 27.85 13.47 -8.13
C LYS A 622 26.48 14.01 -8.54
N LEU A 623 25.79 13.34 -9.47
CA LEU A 623 24.43 13.67 -9.90
C LEU A 623 23.45 13.64 -8.71
N GLN A 624 23.58 12.65 -7.83
CA GLN A 624 22.70 12.51 -6.65
C GLN A 624 22.82 13.69 -5.65
N VAL A 625 23.97 14.38 -5.64
CA VAL A 625 24.23 15.54 -4.79
C VAL A 625 24.19 16.87 -5.56
N GLY A 626 23.79 16.86 -6.84
CA GLY A 626 23.70 18.06 -7.67
C GLY A 626 25.05 18.66 -8.08
N LEU A 627 26.14 17.89 -8.05
CA LEU A 627 27.50 18.33 -8.40
C LEU A 627 27.90 17.93 -9.84
N SER A 628 26.99 17.36 -10.62
CA SER A 628 27.23 16.98 -12.00
C SER A 628 25.91 16.91 -12.77
N GLN A 629 26.02 16.78 -14.09
CA GLN A 629 24.90 16.70 -15.03
C GLN A 629 25.10 15.49 -15.95
N ALA A 630 24.01 14.91 -16.42
CA ALA A 630 24.04 13.84 -17.41
C ALA A 630 24.11 14.47 -18.81
N ARG A 631 24.74 13.78 -19.77
CA ARG A 631 24.83 14.29 -21.14
C ARG A 631 23.59 13.86 -21.92
N ARG A 632 22.77 14.80 -22.36
CA ARG A 632 21.64 14.54 -23.27
C ARG A 632 22.13 14.24 -24.67
N ILE A 633 21.57 13.21 -25.31
CA ILE A 633 22.04 12.79 -26.64
C ILE A 633 20.92 12.59 -27.66
N ALA A 634 19.70 12.25 -27.24
CA ALA A 634 18.57 12.11 -28.15
C ALA A 634 17.23 12.22 -27.43
N GLN A 635 16.19 12.55 -28.19
CA GLN A 635 14.79 12.47 -27.78
C GLN A 635 14.00 11.89 -28.95
N GLY A 636 13.17 10.87 -28.72
CA GLY A 636 12.50 10.15 -29.80
C GLY A 636 11.34 9.24 -29.37
N SER A 637 10.55 8.79 -30.34
CA SER A 637 9.36 7.94 -30.11
C SER A 637 9.65 6.44 -30.20
N VAL A 638 10.70 6.06 -30.93
CA VAL A 638 11.16 4.68 -31.08
C VAL A 638 12.65 4.63 -30.80
N ILE A 639 13.03 3.86 -29.77
CA ILE A 639 14.42 3.70 -29.36
C ILE A 639 14.85 2.26 -29.64
N ARG A 640 15.93 2.08 -30.41
CA ARG A 640 16.55 0.78 -30.65
C ARG A 640 17.97 0.77 -30.10
N ILE A 641 18.25 -0.22 -29.28
CA ILE A 641 19.57 -0.42 -28.69
C ILE A 641 20.07 -1.79 -29.14
N HIS A 642 21.15 -1.80 -29.90
CA HIS A 642 21.81 -3.01 -30.36
C HIS A 642 23.05 -3.27 -29.52
N ASN A 643 23.27 -4.52 -29.11
CA ASN A 643 24.44 -4.90 -28.33
C ASN A 643 25.12 -6.13 -28.93
N SER A 644 26.44 -6.08 -29.10
CA SER A 644 27.23 -7.20 -29.63
C SER A 644 27.76 -8.15 -28.56
N SER A 645 27.67 -7.77 -27.28
CA SER A 645 28.13 -8.55 -26.14
C SER A 645 27.07 -8.57 -25.03
N ALA A 646 27.27 -9.39 -24.01
CA ALA A 646 26.35 -9.44 -22.88
C ALA A 646 26.52 -8.22 -21.97
N PHE A 647 25.44 -7.47 -21.73
CA PHE A 647 25.45 -6.28 -20.87
C PHE A 647 24.40 -6.34 -19.75
N PRO A 648 24.69 -5.76 -18.56
CA PRO A 648 23.68 -5.53 -17.55
C PRO A 648 22.68 -4.48 -18.03
N VAL A 649 21.40 -4.80 -17.92
CA VAL A 649 20.26 -3.93 -18.24
C VAL A 649 19.30 -3.92 -17.05
N GLN A 650 18.70 -2.77 -16.75
CA GLN A 650 17.59 -2.69 -15.82
C GLN A 650 16.38 -1.98 -16.44
N ILE A 651 15.19 -2.42 -16.06
CA ILE A 651 13.92 -1.78 -16.44
C ILE A 651 13.13 -1.56 -15.16
N ASP A 652 12.82 -0.30 -14.83
CA ASP A 652 12.06 0.09 -13.64
C ASP A 652 12.58 -0.54 -12.31
N GLY A 653 13.89 -0.74 -12.20
CA GLY A 653 14.53 -1.36 -11.03
C GLY A 653 14.58 -2.89 -11.03
N GLU A 654 14.18 -3.55 -12.12
CA GLU A 654 14.32 -4.99 -12.35
C GLU A 654 15.53 -5.28 -13.27
N PRO A 655 16.69 -5.66 -12.71
CA PRO A 655 17.89 -5.89 -13.49
C PRO A 655 17.96 -7.31 -14.09
N PHE A 656 18.64 -7.45 -15.22
CA PHE A 656 18.96 -8.71 -15.88
C PHE A 656 20.17 -8.55 -16.81
N ILE A 657 20.78 -9.65 -17.24
CA ILE A 657 21.84 -9.64 -18.25
C ILE A 657 21.21 -9.84 -19.62
N LEU A 658 21.35 -8.85 -20.50
CA LEU A 658 20.95 -8.93 -21.90
C LEU A 658 22.06 -9.64 -22.69
N GLN A 659 21.72 -10.72 -23.38
CA GLN A 659 22.62 -11.39 -24.34
C GLN A 659 22.73 -10.56 -25.64
N PRO A 660 23.76 -10.78 -26.49
CA PRO A 660 23.87 -10.09 -27.78
C PRO A 660 22.54 -10.08 -28.54
N GLY A 661 22.14 -8.92 -29.05
CA GLY A 661 20.81 -8.74 -29.58
C GLY A 661 20.36 -7.29 -29.76
N CYS A 662 19.04 -7.11 -29.71
CA CYS A 662 18.38 -5.83 -29.93
C CYS A 662 17.23 -5.63 -28.92
N LEU A 663 17.23 -4.46 -28.29
CA LEU A 663 16.09 -3.93 -27.54
C LEU A 663 15.38 -2.90 -28.41
N GLU A 664 14.08 -3.06 -28.62
CA GLU A 664 13.24 -2.06 -29.27
C GLU A 664 12.19 -1.55 -28.28
N ILE A 665 12.20 -0.24 -28.03
CA ILE A 665 11.28 0.44 -27.12
C ILE A 665 10.28 1.24 -27.97
N THR A 666 8.99 0.97 -27.77
CA THR A 666 7.89 1.61 -28.50
C THR A 666 6.75 1.96 -27.56
N HIS A 667 6.00 3.02 -27.88
CA HIS A 667 4.85 3.40 -27.09
C HIS A 667 3.76 2.30 -27.13
N HIS A 668 3.30 1.85 -25.95
CA HIS A 668 2.21 0.87 -25.84
C HIS A 668 0.87 1.57 -25.64
N LYS A 669 0.74 2.35 -24.57
CA LYS A 669 -0.50 3.03 -24.17
C LYS A 669 -0.26 4.08 -23.09
N GLN A 670 -1.28 4.88 -22.82
CA GLN A 670 -1.33 5.75 -21.65
C GLN A 670 -2.16 5.13 -20.52
N VAL A 671 -1.73 5.35 -19.28
CA VAL A 671 -2.46 4.95 -18.06
C VAL A 671 -2.88 6.19 -17.27
N PHE A 672 -4.03 6.11 -16.61
CA PHE A 672 -4.53 7.20 -15.77
C PHE A 672 -3.95 7.08 -14.36
N MET A 673 -3.28 8.15 -13.94
CA MET A 673 -2.68 8.28 -12.62
C MET A 673 -3.31 9.47 -11.89
N LEU A 674 -3.24 9.46 -10.56
CA LEU A 674 -3.59 10.61 -9.74
C LEU A 674 -2.30 11.36 -9.40
N ARG A 675 -2.27 12.66 -9.69
CA ARG A 675 -1.21 13.57 -9.27
C ARG A 675 -1.75 14.38 -8.10
N LYS A 676 -1.01 14.39 -6.99
CA LYS A 676 -1.37 15.23 -5.85
C LYS A 676 -1.44 16.68 -6.32
N ALA A 677 -2.55 17.38 -6.06
CA ALA A 677 -2.66 18.78 -6.42
C ALA A 677 -1.64 19.58 -5.58
N ALA A 678 -0.65 20.18 -6.25
CA ALA A 678 0.17 21.22 -5.62
C ALA A 678 -0.69 22.46 -5.36
N GLU A 679 -0.27 23.35 -4.45
CA GLU A 679 -0.83 24.71 -4.31
C GLU A 679 -0.67 25.57 -5.59
N GLU A 680 -0.08 25.02 -6.66
CA GLU A 680 0.05 25.69 -7.94
C GLU A 680 -1.32 25.91 -8.63
N PRO A 681 -1.58 27.11 -9.18
CA PRO A 681 -2.86 27.47 -9.78
C PRO A 681 -3.32 26.52 -10.90
N LYS A 682 -2.38 25.95 -11.66
CA LYS A 682 -2.68 25.06 -12.79
C LYS A 682 -3.20 23.70 -12.33
N ALA A 683 -2.55 23.05 -11.36
CA ALA A 683 -2.97 21.75 -10.85
C ALA A 683 -4.33 21.83 -10.14
N HIS A 684 -4.57 22.93 -9.42
CA HIS A 684 -5.88 23.23 -8.83
C HIS A 684 -6.96 23.38 -9.91
N ALA A 685 -6.68 24.13 -10.98
CA ALA A 685 -7.60 24.23 -12.12
C ALA A 685 -7.88 22.86 -12.76
N THR A 686 -6.88 22.00 -12.94
CA THR A 686 -7.07 20.62 -13.45
C THR A 686 -7.98 19.79 -12.55
N ALA A 687 -7.79 19.89 -11.24
CA ALA A 687 -8.59 19.16 -10.26
C ALA A 687 -10.05 19.62 -10.32
N VAL A 688 -10.29 20.93 -10.35
CA VAL A 688 -11.63 21.52 -10.53
C VAL A 688 -12.25 21.09 -11.86
N MET A 689 -11.51 21.14 -12.96
CA MET A 689 -11.99 20.70 -14.27
C MET A 689 -12.35 19.21 -14.29
N SER A 690 -11.53 18.36 -13.68
CA SER A 690 -11.79 16.92 -13.57
C SER A 690 -13.06 16.65 -12.77
N GLU A 691 -13.29 17.43 -11.70
CA GLU A 691 -14.52 17.37 -10.91
C GLU A 691 -15.74 17.84 -11.69
N VAL A 692 -15.64 18.94 -12.43
CA VAL A 692 -16.72 19.44 -13.30
C VAL A 692 -17.09 18.40 -14.38
N LEU A 693 -16.10 17.77 -15.00
CA LEU A 693 -16.35 16.71 -15.99
C LEU A 693 -16.99 15.48 -15.36
N LEU A 694 -16.60 15.12 -14.15
CA LEU A 694 -17.21 14.01 -13.42
C LEU A 694 -18.67 14.34 -13.05
N ASP A 695 -18.95 15.55 -12.57
CA ASP A 695 -20.32 16.03 -12.30
C ASP A 695 -21.17 16.05 -13.58
N ALA A 696 -20.62 16.51 -14.71
CA ALA A 696 -21.29 16.51 -16.01
C ALA A 696 -21.64 15.09 -16.48
N GLU A 697 -20.74 14.11 -16.29
CA GLU A 697 -21.02 12.70 -16.58
C GLU A 697 -22.09 12.13 -15.63
N CYS A 698 -22.00 12.40 -14.33
CA CYS A 698 -22.99 11.96 -13.34
C CYS A 698 -24.40 12.49 -13.64
N LYS A 699 -24.49 13.72 -14.17
CA LYS A 699 -25.72 14.36 -14.64
C LYS A 699 -26.17 13.90 -16.03
N GLY A 700 -25.36 13.11 -16.74
CA GLY A 700 -25.65 12.62 -18.08
C GLY A 700 -25.54 13.69 -19.18
N ILE A 701 -24.84 14.80 -18.91
CA ILE A 701 -24.58 15.87 -19.87
C ILE A 701 -23.55 15.40 -20.90
N ILE A 702 -22.57 14.59 -20.46
CA ILE A 702 -21.58 13.93 -21.30
C ILE A 702 -21.56 12.42 -21.00
N ASN A 703 -21.14 11.62 -21.98
CA ASN A 703 -20.92 10.19 -21.79
C ASN A 703 -19.44 9.89 -21.40
N SER A 704 -19.15 8.66 -20.98
CA SER A 704 -17.81 8.26 -20.52
C SER A 704 -16.73 8.39 -21.60
N SER A 705 -17.07 8.16 -22.86
CA SER A 705 -16.13 8.36 -23.98
C SER A 705 -15.77 9.83 -24.19
N GLN A 706 -16.75 10.73 -24.07
CA GLN A 706 -16.57 12.18 -24.15
C GLN A 706 -15.76 12.70 -22.96
N LYS A 707 -16.07 12.24 -21.74
CA LYS A 707 -15.28 12.57 -20.55
C LYS A 707 -13.82 12.17 -20.71
N ARG A 708 -13.56 10.97 -21.21
CA ARG A 708 -12.21 10.50 -21.50
C ARG A 708 -11.48 11.42 -22.48
N LEU A 709 -12.11 11.75 -23.62
CA LEU A 709 -11.54 12.65 -24.61
C LEU A 709 -11.27 14.05 -24.04
N LEU A 710 -12.17 14.58 -23.21
CA LEU A 710 -12.00 15.89 -22.58
C LEU A 710 -10.87 15.87 -21.54
N LEU A 711 -10.76 14.81 -20.73
CA LEU A 711 -9.63 14.63 -19.82
C LEU A 711 -8.30 14.50 -20.57
N GLU A 712 -8.27 13.77 -21.68
CA GLU A 712 -7.11 13.67 -22.57
C GLU A 712 -6.71 15.06 -23.09
N GLN A 713 -7.66 15.87 -23.58
CA GLN A 713 -7.40 17.23 -24.06
C GLN A 713 -6.93 18.18 -22.95
N ILE A 714 -7.54 18.11 -21.77
CA ILE A 714 -7.18 18.94 -20.61
C ILE A 714 -5.77 18.62 -20.15
N ALA A 715 -5.42 17.33 -20.06
CA ALA A 715 -4.07 16.90 -19.72
C ALA A 715 -3.03 17.44 -20.71
N LEU A 716 -3.33 17.43 -22.01
CA LEU A 716 -2.45 17.97 -23.07
C LEU A 716 -2.27 19.50 -23.02
N HIS A 717 -3.25 20.27 -22.51
CA HIS A 717 -3.17 21.74 -22.46
C HIS A 717 -2.58 22.28 -21.15
N LEU A 718 -2.46 21.42 -20.13
CA LEU A 718 -1.96 21.80 -18.79
C LEU A 718 -0.52 21.34 -18.54
N SER A 719 0.08 20.64 -19.50
CA SER A 719 1.50 20.26 -19.53
C SER A 719 2.43 21.45 -19.72
#